data_AF-A0A2E7Z7F4-F1
#
_entry.id   AF-A0A2E7Z7F4-F1
#
_cell.length_a   1.000
_cell.length_b   1.000
_cell.length_c   1.000
_cell.angle_alpha   90.00
_cell.angle_beta   90.00
_cell.angle_gamma   90.00
#
_symmetry.space_group_name_H-M   'P 1'
#
loop_
_entity.id
_entity.type
_entity.pdbx_description
1 polymer ?
#
loop_
_entity_poly.entity_id
_entity_poly.type
_entity_poly.pdbx_seq_one_letter_code
_entity_poly.pdbx_strand_id
1 'polypeptide(L)'
;MRITKQGNLGRLANSNQKAVLAVVDGFGFSRIRSKQVIDTAWAELSATDRGLFESTADRIGRDPVWAKNLLFPVQVESLESDTPTREALTWIDDLQTCRGLLSDELIEQVDSLVESVADKHHYVPWASGASHLWALRNANLSIPTSAAGIWAGFEDLDPAVQGNSETGHQQIGNTELAPQLPLEITNSINSGEFFENPALNSTITAAKSVRATINFCFLLSGVSGADGRVHSAWNHLEAFLELVFERRQISPAKVQMQAILDGRDSATNSSIVAQNGSGDFIGQLQQLLSKYDAEQSLAWVVGRSTAMDRDYREESARTDFDLLTGNTGESAAGFDEVRSIIAATHDSGKTDQDVPPIAIIRPGGTAPSISEGDAFIDLNFRSDRQRSKIASLAGARNFLESEGESRGRIWDGSWIDHNLDLDICAIAEYHPVFESEYGVRVAFHTEPHAANFLAQWSEIMDSPESGGAAEYTLVAESVKSSHMGYFLRGRREYAVEGSNETRFITPSHGEEDGVKSDTDFYLHPGMRAKEVTADVLRAIEANTSRLICCNIAAPDMVGHLLPSRYEEAKEAYRAAADALAELAEAAQKANWHLVITADHGNIEDDTSAHSVNDVLTTIVQPGNAKARPALAVFQARLFDIAPTLLDLLGASPPSRDQRNPPLADHFVGRPLVAPK
;
A
#
# COMPACT_ATOMS: atom_id res chain seq x y z
N MET A 1 -4.55 29.62 44.52
CA MET A 1 -5.77 29.37 43.72
C MET A 1 -5.85 30.43 42.62
N ARG A 2 -5.28 30.14 41.44
CA ARG A 2 -5.53 30.81 40.16
C ARG A 2 -4.83 29.96 39.10
N ILE A 3 -5.56 28.96 38.60
CA ILE A 3 -5.19 28.17 37.44
C ILE A 3 -5.63 28.99 36.23
N THR A 4 -4.68 29.51 35.47
CA THR A 4 -4.93 30.10 34.16
C THR A 4 -5.22 28.98 33.16
N LYS A 5 -6.50 28.79 32.84
CA LYS A 5 -6.93 28.08 31.62
C LYS A 5 -6.46 28.91 30.42
N GLN A 6 -5.33 28.55 29.82
CA GLN A 6 -5.11 28.83 28.40
C GLN A 6 -5.93 27.79 27.63
N GLY A 7 -7.12 28.18 27.18
CA GLY A 7 -7.84 27.43 26.17
C GLY A 7 -7.13 27.63 24.84
N ASN A 8 -6.80 26.53 24.16
CA ASN A 8 -6.56 26.52 22.73
C ASN A 8 -7.84 27.02 22.04
N LEU A 9 -7.90 28.31 21.74
CA LEU A 9 -8.81 28.82 20.72
C LEU A 9 -8.18 28.41 19.39
N GLY A 10 -8.73 27.36 18.77
CA GLY A 10 -8.37 26.96 17.42
C GLY A 10 -8.47 28.17 16.48
N ARG A 11 -7.51 28.30 15.55
CA ARG A 11 -7.64 29.27 14.46
C ARG A 11 -8.96 28.98 13.75
N LEU A 12 -9.87 29.96 13.71
CA LEU A 12 -11.06 29.89 12.87
C LEU A 12 -10.60 29.83 11.41
N ALA A 13 -11.19 28.92 10.62
CA ALA A 13 -10.86 28.75 9.21
C ALA A 13 -11.04 30.07 8.45
N ASN A 14 -10.00 30.51 7.72
CA ASN A 14 -10.14 31.64 6.81
C ASN A 14 -11.03 31.23 5.64
N SER A 15 -12.23 31.80 5.55
CA SER A 15 -13.24 31.36 4.58
C SER A 15 -12.84 31.55 3.11
N ASN A 16 -11.75 32.26 2.81
CA ASN A 16 -11.29 32.51 1.44
C ASN A 16 -10.18 31.58 0.93
N GLN A 17 -9.52 30.79 1.79
CA GLN A 17 -8.42 29.92 1.35
C GLN A 17 -8.95 28.64 0.70
N LYS A 18 -8.36 28.30 -0.45
CA LYS A 18 -8.72 27.14 -1.26
C LYS A 18 -7.47 26.39 -1.72
N ALA A 19 -7.60 25.10 -1.95
CA ALA A 19 -6.48 24.24 -2.31
C ALA A 19 -6.86 23.21 -3.37
N VAL A 20 -5.86 22.82 -4.16
CA VAL A 20 -5.88 21.62 -4.99
C VAL A 20 -4.90 20.60 -4.41
N LEU A 21 -5.31 19.35 -4.29
CA LEU A 21 -4.44 18.20 -4.03
C LEU A 21 -4.36 17.38 -5.33
N ALA A 22 -3.18 17.33 -5.94
CA ALA A 22 -2.89 16.44 -7.06
C ALA A 22 -2.08 15.25 -6.57
N VAL A 23 -2.68 14.06 -6.60
CA VAL A 23 -2.01 12.77 -6.34
C VAL A 23 -1.68 12.12 -7.68
N VAL A 24 -0.43 11.76 -7.89
CA VAL A 24 0.02 11.04 -9.09
C VAL A 24 0.40 9.62 -8.70
N ASP A 25 -0.19 8.63 -9.34
CA ASP A 25 0.08 7.24 -8.95
C ASP A 25 1.43 6.77 -9.49
N GLY A 26 2.20 6.05 -8.67
CA GLY A 26 3.44 5.40 -9.10
C GLY A 26 4.55 6.38 -9.53
N PHE A 27 4.59 7.56 -8.90
CA PHE A 27 5.42 8.70 -9.31
C PHE A 27 6.57 8.97 -8.31
N GLY A 28 7.39 7.96 -8.09
CA GLY A 28 8.54 7.98 -7.18
C GLY A 28 9.82 8.50 -7.81
N PHE A 29 10.90 8.50 -7.02
CA PHE A 29 12.27 8.73 -7.51
C PHE A 29 13.27 7.84 -6.78
N SER A 30 14.26 7.30 -7.49
CA SER A 30 15.23 6.38 -6.90
C SER A 30 16.55 7.11 -6.62
N ARG A 31 16.93 7.23 -5.34
CA ARG A 31 18.24 7.81 -4.95
C ARG A 31 19.42 7.01 -5.51
N ILE A 32 19.26 5.69 -5.64
CA ILE A 32 20.31 4.81 -6.15
C ILE A 32 20.47 5.02 -7.66
N ARG A 33 19.38 4.94 -8.42
CA ARG A 33 19.41 5.07 -9.89
C ARG A 33 19.78 6.49 -10.32
N SER A 34 19.22 7.51 -9.67
CA SER A 34 19.58 8.91 -9.92
C SER A 34 21.08 9.17 -9.72
N LYS A 35 21.70 8.67 -8.64
CA LYS A 35 23.16 8.78 -8.43
C LYS A 35 23.96 8.07 -9.52
N GLN A 36 23.54 6.89 -9.97
CA GLN A 36 24.22 6.17 -11.08
C GLN A 36 24.18 6.98 -12.39
N VAL A 37 23.04 7.61 -12.68
CA VAL A 37 22.90 8.51 -13.83
C VAL A 37 23.85 9.70 -13.69
N ILE A 38 23.86 10.37 -12.54
CA ILE A 38 24.73 11.54 -12.30
C ILE A 38 26.22 11.18 -12.35
N ASP A 39 26.63 10.05 -11.78
CA ASP A 39 28.02 9.60 -11.83
C ASP A 39 28.47 9.31 -13.27
N THR A 40 27.58 8.73 -14.07
CA THR A 40 27.84 8.48 -15.50
C THR A 40 27.90 9.79 -16.28
N ALA A 41 26.93 10.68 -16.11
CA ALA A 41 26.89 11.98 -16.78
C ALA A 41 28.11 12.85 -16.41
N TRP A 42 28.49 12.86 -15.13
CA TRP A 42 29.68 13.56 -14.67
C TRP A 42 30.95 13.04 -15.35
N ALA A 43 31.06 11.72 -15.54
CA ALA A 43 32.19 11.09 -16.23
C ALA A 43 32.24 11.45 -17.73
N GLU A 44 31.08 11.63 -18.38
CA GLU A 44 30.95 12.00 -19.79
C GLU A 44 31.20 13.51 -20.06
N LEU A 45 31.17 14.37 -19.03
CA LEU A 45 31.46 15.80 -19.20
C LEU A 45 32.90 16.08 -19.69
N SER A 46 33.03 17.10 -20.54
CA SER A 46 34.33 17.60 -20.96
C SER A 46 35.10 18.16 -19.75
N ALA A 47 36.44 18.08 -19.78
CA ALA A 47 37.27 18.63 -18.71
C ALA A 47 37.05 20.14 -18.51
N THR A 48 36.73 20.86 -19.59
CA THR A 48 36.41 22.29 -19.55
C THR A 48 35.10 22.53 -18.80
N ASP A 49 34.02 21.83 -19.17
CA ASP A 49 32.71 22.01 -18.55
C ASP A 49 32.75 21.60 -17.08
N ARG A 50 33.37 20.44 -16.78
CA ARG A 50 33.58 19.98 -15.40
C ARG A 50 34.31 21.03 -14.56
N GLY A 51 35.34 21.66 -15.12
CA GLY A 51 36.08 22.74 -14.44
C GLY A 51 35.23 23.97 -14.13
N LEU A 52 34.18 24.26 -14.92
CA LEU A 52 33.24 25.35 -14.63
C LEU A 52 32.35 25.00 -13.43
N PHE A 53 31.85 23.76 -13.35
CA PHE A 53 31.08 23.28 -12.19
C PHE A 53 31.94 23.29 -10.92
N GLU A 54 33.16 22.74 -10.98
CA GLU A 54 34.10 22.73 -9.85
C GLU A 54 34.46 24.15 -9.38
N SER A 55 34.67 25.07 -10.32
CA SER A 55 34.95 26.49 -10.02
C SER A 55 33.79 27.19 -9.32
N THR A 56 32.54 26.94 -9.75
CA THR A 56 31.37 27.52 -9.06
C THR A 56 31.15 26.95 -7.67
N ALA A 57 31.43 25.66 -7.46
CA ALA A 57 31.41 25.03 -6.14
C ALA A 57 32.49 25.62 -5.20
N ASP A 58 33.73 25.77 -5.68
CA ASP A 58 34.83 26.35 -4.89
C ASP A 58 34.52 27.78 -4.42
N ARG A 59 33.83 28.58 -5.26
CA ARG A 59 33.42 29.96 -4.92
C ARG A 59 32.50 30.06 -3.70
N ILE A 60 31.77 29.01 -3.36
CA ILE A 60 30.91 28.94 -2.17
C ILE A 60 31.48 28.04 -1.07
N GLY A 61 32.71 27.56 -1.24
CA GLY A 61 33.40 26.72 -0.25
C GLY A 61 33.00 25.24 -0.28
N ARG A 62 32.42 24.75 -1.38
CA ARG A 62 32.17 23.33 -1.61
C ARG A 62 33.34 22.69 -2.35
N ASP A 63 33.65 21.43 -2.04
CA ASP A 63 34.75 20.72 -2.67
C ASP A 63 34.42 20.28 -4.13
N PRO A 64 35.43 19.93 -4.94
CA PRO A 64 35.21 19.46 -6.31
C PRO A 64 34.39 18.17 -6.43
N VAL A 65 34.38 17.30 -5.42
CA VAL A 65 33.58 16.05 -5.43
C VAL A 65 32.09 16.39 -5.28
N TRP A 66 31.77 17.42 -4.51
CA TRP A 66 30.41 17.93 -4.35
C TRP A 66 29.85 18.52 -5.65
N ALA A 67 30.69 19.07 -6.53
CA ALA A 67 30.26 19.77 -7.75
C ALA A 67 29.39 18.91 -8.69
N LYS A 68 29.55 17.57 -8.67
CA LYS A 68 28.69 16.67 -9.46
C LYS A 68 27.21 16.77 -9.10
N ASN A 69 26.88 17.18 -7.87
CA ASN A 69 25.50 17.33 -7.44
C ASN A 69 24.78 18.47 -8.18
N LEU A 70 25.53 19.38 -8.82
CA LEU A 70 24.97 20.42 -9.68
C LEU A 70 24.30 19.87 -10.94
N LEU A 71 24.55 18.61 -11.30
CA LEU A 71 23.92 17.94 -12.44
C LEU A 71 22.51 17.41 -12.11
N PHE A 72 22.09 17.35 -10.83
CA PHE A 72 20.73 16.90 -10.50
C PHE A 72 19.71 17.91 -11.05
N PRO A 73 18.83 17.51 -12.00
CA PRO A 73 17.84 18.41 -12.57
C PRO A 73 16.78 18.78 -11.53
N VAL A 74 16.47 17.87 -10.61
CA VAL A 74 15.63 18.10 -9.43
C VAL A 74 16.53 18.05 -8.19
N GLN A 75 16.82 19.22 -7.61
CA GLN A 75 17.91 19.38 -6.65
C GLN A 75 17.67 18.60 -5.35
N VAL A 76 16.41 18.49 -4.92
CA VAL A 76 16.04 17.77 -3.70
C VAL A 76 16.31 16.26 -3.80
N GLU A 77 16.37 15.69 -5.00
CA GLU A 77 16.69 14.27 -5.21
C GLU A 77 18.14 13.93 -4.87
N SER A 78 19.03 14.94 -4.77
CA SER A 78 20.44 14.77 -4.37
C SER A 78 20.65 14.58 -2.86
N LEU A 79 19.62 14.81 -2.04
CA LEU A 79 19.71 14.66 -0.60
C LEU A 79 19.73 13.17 -0.20
N GLU A 80 20.40 12.88 0.91
CA GLU A 80 20.26 11.59 1.60
C GLU A 80 18.97 11.56 2.43
N SER A 81 18.48 10.35 2.74
CA SER A 81 17.39 10.18 3.70
C SER A 81 17.77 10.78 5.06
N ASP A 82 16.77 11.19 5.83
CA ASP A 82 16.93 11.71 7.19
C ASP A 82 17.81 12.97 7.34
N THR A 83 18.08 13.68 6.23
CA THR A 83 18.86 14.93 6.27
C THR A 83 18.15 15.99 7.14
N PRO A 84 18.83 16.61 8.12
CA PRO A 84 18.24 17.69 8.92
C PRO A 84 17.77 18.86 8.05
N THR A 85 16.60 19.44 8.35
CA THR A 85 15.98 20.49 7.51
C THR A 85 16.89 21.69 7.25
N ARG A 86 17.67 22.12 8.23
CA ARG A 86 18.63 23.23 8.05
C ARG A 86 19.72 22.88 7.03
N GLU A 87 20.23 21.65 7.08
CA GLU A 87 21.28 21.17 6.18
C GLU A 87 20.73 20.99 4.77
N ALA A 88 19.54 20.40 4.64
CA ALA A 88 18.84 20.26 3.35
C ALA A 88 18.61 21.62 2.66
N LEU A 89 18.11 22.61 3.41
CA LEU A 89 17.91 23.96 2.87
C LEU A 89 19.21 24.62 2.42
N THR A 90 20.29 24.48 3.22
CA THR A 90 21.61 25.00 2.85
C THR A 90 22.15 24.31 1.60
N TRP A 91 21.99 22.99 1.50
CA TRP A 91 22.39 22.20 0.36
C TRP A 91 21.68 22.62 -0.92
N ILE A 92 20.35 22.79 -0.88
CA ILE A 92 19.56 23.23 -2.02
C ILE A 92 19.93 24.67 -2.42
N ASP A 93 20.09 25.59 -1.46
CA ASP A 93 20.49 26.98 -1.73
C ASP A 93 21.87 27.07 -2.38
N ASP A 94 22.83 26.25 -1.94
CA ASP A 94 24.15 26.13 -2.55
C ASP A 94 24.06 25.65 -4.01
N LEU A 95 23.25 24.62 -4.29
CA LEU A 95 23.02 24.12 -5.65
C LEU A 95 22.39 25.20 -6.54
N GLN A 96 21.39 25.92 -6.04
CA GLN A 96 20.73 27.02 -6.77
C GLN A 96 21.70 28.17 -7.05
N THR A 97 22.49 28.55 -6.05
CA THR A 97 23.49 29.61 -6.16
C THR A 97 24.54 29.27 -7.21
N CYS A 98 25.12 28.07 -7.17
CA CYS A 98 26.12 27.65 -8.14
C CYS A 98 25.55 27.52 -9.56
N ARG A 99 24.37 26.90 -9.73
CA ARG A 99 23.73 26.81 -11.06
C ARG A 99 23.42 28.20 -11.64
N GLY A 100 23.02 29.16 -10.81
CA GLY A 100 22.80 30.55 -11.23
C GLY A 100 24.07 31.34 -11.61
N LEU A 101 25.27 30.80 -11.37
CA LEU A 101 26.53 31.37 -11.83
C LEU A 101 27.01 30.81 -13.17
N LEU A 102 26.36 29.76 -13.67
CA LEU A 102 26.65 29.13 -14.96
C LEU A 102 25.79 29.77 -16.05
N SER A 103 26.19 29.63 -17.32
CA SER A 103 25.38 30.13 -18.44
C SER A 103 24.20 29.20 -18.72
N ASP A 104 23.10 29.76 -19.20
CA ASP A 104 21.90 28.99 -19.56
C ASP A 104 22.24 27.92 -20.62
N GLU A 105 23.13 28.23 -21.58
CA GLU A 105 23.54 27.26 -22.61
C GLU A 105 24.28 26.05 -22.02
N LEU A 106 25.10 26.25 -20.99
CA LEU A 106 25.81 25.16 -20.33
C LEU A 106 24.83 24.31 -19.51
N ILE A 107 23.88 24.95 -18.83
CA ILE A 107 22.84 24.25 -18.08
C ILE A 107 21.98 23.40 -19.03
N GLU A 108 21.51 23.95 -20.15
CA GLU A 108 20.73 23.22 -21.16
C GLU A 108 21.53 22.03 -21.74
N GLN A 109 22.81 22.22 -22.03
CA GLN A 109 23.69 21.15 -22.51
C GLN A 109 23.82 20.02 -21.48
N VAL A 110 23.97 20.36 -20.19
CA VAL A 110 24.10 19.38 -19.11
C VAL A 110 22.79 18.66 -18.82
N ASP A 111 21.67 19.38 -18.79
CA ASP A 111 20.36 18.77 -18.59
C ASP A 111 20.06 17.80 -19.75
N SER A 112 20.43 18.15 -21.00
CA SER A 112 20.35 17.25 -22.17
C SER A 112 21.25 16.01 -22.03
N LEU A 113 22.46 16.16 -21.48
CA LEU A 113 23.35 15.04 -21.20
C LEU A 113 22.76 14.11 -20.13
N VAL A 114 22.23 14.68 -19.05
CA VAL A 114 21.59 13.91 -17.97
C VAL A 114 20.37 13.16 -18.49
N GLU A 115 19.54 13.78 -19.33
CA GLU A 115 18.43 13.10 -20.00
C GLU A 115 18.91 11.91 -20.85
N SER A 116 19.93 12.12 -21.69
CA SER A 116 20.49 11.06 -22.54
C SER A 116 21.10 9.92 -21.72
N VAL A 117 21.76 10.22 -20.61
CA VAL A 117 22.34 9.20 -19.72
C VAL A 117 21.25 8.48 -18.93
N ALA A 118 20.23 9.21 -18.45
CA ALA A 118 19.06 8.61 -17.84
C ALA A 118 18.38 7.61 -18.77
N ASP A 119 18.30 7.94 -20.07
CA ASP A 119 17.74 7.04 -21.08
C ASP A 119 18.54 5.74 -21.22
N LYS A 120 19.88 5.81 -21.23
CA LYS A 120 20.76 4.62 -21.24
C LYS A 120 20.59 3.75 -19.98
N HIS A 121 20.23 4.36 -18.85
CA HIS A 121 19.99 3.67 -17.57
C HIS A 121 18.52 3.29 -17.36
N HIS A 122 17.65 3.56 -18.33
CA HIS A 122 16.19 3.36 -18.22
C HIS A 122 15.59 4.06 -16.99
N TYR A 123 16.04 5.28 -16.68
CA TYR A 123 15.50 6.08 -15.58
C TYR A 123 14.46 7.07 -16.11
N VAL A 124 13.21 6.60 -16.22
CA VAL A 124 12.08 7.33 -16.84
C VAL A 124 11.91 8.77 -16.32
N PRO A 125 11.99 9.08 -15.02
CA PRO A 125 11.72 10.42 -14.51
C PRO A 125 12.55 11.52 -15.18
N TRP A 126 13.81 11.23 -15.52
CA TRP A 126 14.69 12.18 -16.19
C TRP A 126 14.78 11.94 -17.70
N ALA A 127 14.73 10.68 -18.15
CA ALA A 127 14.73 10.33 -19.58
C ALA A 127 13.47 10.83 -20.32
N SER A 128 12.40 11.13 -19.59
CA SER A 128 11.18 11.72 -20.14
C SER A 128 11.39 13.15 -20.66
N GLY A 129 12.46 13.86 -20.26
CA GLY A 129 12.69 15.25 -20.68
C GLY A 129 11.67 16.25 -20.12
N ALA A 130 11.01 15.93 -19.00
CA ALA A 130 10.00 16.76 -18.35
C ALA A 130 10.60 17.96 -17.58
N SER A 131 11.39 18.80 -18.26
CA SER A 131 12.15 19.90 -17.68
C SER A 131 11.29 20.99 -17.02
N HIS A 132 10.07 21.20 -17.50
CA HIS A 132 9.08 22.08 -16.89
C HIS A 132 8.69 21.63 -15.48
N LEU A 133 8.56 20.32 -15.26
CA LEU A 133 8.29 19.77 -13.92
C LEU A 133 9.52 19.90 -13.01
N TRP A 134 10.73 19.74 -13.54
CA TRP A 134 11.96 19.96 -12.76
C TRP A 134 12.05 21.42 -12.28
N ALA A 135 11.79 22.36 -13.18
CA ALA A 135 11.72 23.79 -12.86
C ALA A 135 10.62 24.08 -11.83
N LEU A 136 9.43 23.49 -11.99
CA LEU A 136 8.33 23.64 -11.03
C LEU A 136 8.72 23.16 -9.63
N ARG A 137 9.37 22.00 -9.51
CA ARG A 137 9.85 21.45 -8.23
C ARG A 137 10.92 22.35 -7.60
N ASN A 138 11.94 22.75 -8.36
CA ASN A 138 13.03 23.60 -7.84
C ASN A 138 12.58 25.02 -7.46
N ALA A 139 11.53 25.54 -8.10
CA ALA A 139 10.97 26.86 -7.78
C ALA A 139 10.13 26.86 -6.49
N ASN A 140 9.70 25.70 -6.01
CA ASN A 140 8.79 25.54 -4.89
C ASN A 140 9.41 24.68 -3.77
N LEU A 141 8.71 24.58 -2.64
CA LEU A 141 9.14 23.67 -1.58
C LEU A 141 8.76 22.24 -1.98
N SER A 142 9.74 21.46 -2.41
CA SER A 142 9.62 20.02 -2.64
C SER A 142 10.34 19.24 -1.53
N ILE A 143 9.67 18.25 -0.94
CA ILE A 143 10.19 17.42 0.16
C ILE A 143 10.05 15.94 -0.22
N PRO A 144 11.09 15.12 -0.05
CA PRO A 144 10.96 13.67 -0.13
C PRO A 144 9.94 13.17 0.88
N THR A 145 9.08 12.26 0.46
CA THR A 145 7.96 11.75 1.24
C THR A 145 8.01 10.24 1.23
N SER A 146 8.08 9.64 2.41
CA SER A 146 8.12 8.19 2.54
C SER A 146 6.74 7.59 2.29
N ALA A 147 6.70 6.60 1.40
CA ALA A 147 5.48 6.02 0.84
C ALA A 147 5.49 4.48 0.85
N ALA A 148 6.32 3.86 1.70
CA ALA A 148 6.47 2.40 1.80
C ALA A 148 6.68 1.97 3.27
N GLY A 149 6.59 0.67 3.52
CA GLY A 149 6.79 0.03 4.82
C GLY A 149 5.83 0.57 5.88
N ILE A 150 6.37 0.85 7.07
CA ILE A 150 5.60 1.45 8.17
C ILE A 150 4.93 2.77 7.79
N TRP A 151 5.53 3.55 6.88
CA TRP A 151 4.98 4.83 6.43
C TRP A 151 3.80 4.68 5.44
N ALA A 152 3.62 3.50 4.88
CA ALA A 152 2.42 3.11 4.11
C ALA A 152 1.38 2.36 4.98
N GLY A 153 1.66 2.14 6.27
CA GLY A 153 0.77 1.42 7.19
C GLY A 153 1.00 -0.08 7.24
N PHE A 154 2.10 -0.58 6.68
CA PHE A 154 2.55 -1.95 6.89
C PHE A 154 3.36 -2.09 8.16
N GLU A 155 3.80 -3.30 8.49
CA GLU A 155 4.69 -3.55 9.62
C GLU A 155 6.08 -2.95 9.38
N ASP A 156 6.78 -2.61 10.47
CA ASP A 156 8.16 -2.12 10.44
C ASP A 156 9.11 -3.31 10.21
N LEU A 157 9.45 -3.55 8.94
CA LEU A 157 10.17 -4.72 8.46
C LEU A 157 11.37 -4.31 7.60
N ASP A 158 12.37 -5.19 7.55
CA ASP A 158 13.53 -5.07 6.64
C ASP A 158 13.65 -6.35 5.78
N PRO A 159 13.58 -6.26 4.43
CA PRO A 159 13.26 -5.06 3.67
C PRO A 159 11.81 -4.60 3.88
N ALA A 160 11.56 -3.31 3.66
CA ALA A 160 10.23 -2.71 3.76
C ALA A 160 9.28 -3.24 2.67
N VAL A 161 7.98 -3.34 2.99
CA VAL A 161 6.93 -3.66 2.02
C VAL A 161 6.69 -2.43 1.11
N GLN A 162 6.68 -2.61 -0.20
CA GLN A 162 6.36 -1.53 -1.14
C GLN A 162 4.98 -0.92 -0.87
N GLY A 163 4.85 0.40 -1.08
CA GLY A 163 3.55 1.06 -1.08
C GLY A 163 2.71 0.66 -2.29
N ASN A 164 1.43 1.02 -2.26
CA ASN A 164 0.50 0.86 -3.39
C ASN A 164 -0.61 1.91 -3.32
N SER A 165 -1.45 2.01 -4.35
CA SER A 165 -2.46 3.06 -4.40
C SER A 165 -3.49 3.03 -3.28
N GLU A 166 -3.85 1.84 -2.79
CA GLU A 166 -4.79 1.69 -1.66
C GLU A 166 -4.20 2.30 -0.39
N THR A 167 -2.98 1.88 -0.06
CA THR A 167 -2.26 2.33 1.13
C THR A 167 -1.89 3.80 1.07
N GLY A 168 -1.40 4.28 -0.07
CA GLY A 168 -0.96 5.66 -0.22
C GLY A 168 -2.10 6.66 -0.12
N HIS A 169 -3.22 6.43 -0.83
CA HIS A 169 -4.41 7.28 -0.71
C HIS A 169 -5.00 7.24 0.70
N GLN A 170 -4.97 6.07 1.35
CA GLN A 170 -5.39 5.95 2.75
C GLN A 170 -4.51 6.82 3.66
N GLN A 171 -3.18 6.78 3.54
CA GLN A 171 -2.32 7.64 4.36
C GLN A 171 -2.55 9.13 4.08
N ILE A 172 -2.63 9.52 2.80
CA ILE A 172 -2.88 10.93 2.39
C ILE A 172 -4.20 11.45 3.00
N GLY A 173 -5.22 10.59 3.09
CA GLY A 173 -6.52 10.91 3.66
C GLY A 173 -6.57 11.03 5.19
N ASN A 174 -5.53 10.62 5.91
CA ASN A 174 -5.53 10.56 7.36
C ASN A 174 -4.53 11.53 7.99
N THR A 175 -4.87 12.02 9.18
CA THR A 175 -4.06 12.97 9.96
C THR A 175 -3.06 12.29 10.90
N GLU A 176 -3.03 10.96 10.87
CA GLU A 176 -2.11 10.08 11.60
C GLU A 176 -1.93 8.79 10.78
N LEU A 177 -0.98 7.94 11.20
CA LEU A 177 -0.75 6.64 10.55
C LEU A 177 -2.06 5.85 10.49
N ALA A 178 -2.48 5.49 9.28
CA ALA A 178 -3.64 4.65 9.04
C ALA A 178 -3.16 3.19 8.84
N PRO A 179 -3.16 2.34 9.87
CA PRO A 179 -2.58 1.00 9.74
C PRO A 179 -3.35 0.16 8.72
N GLN A 180 -2.63 -0.72 8.02
CA GLN A 180 -3.23 -1.82 7.28
C GLN A 180 -3.53 -2.97 8.22
N LEU A 181 -4.49 -3.82 7.85
CA LEU A 181 -4.89 -4.96 8.67
C LEU A 181 -3.74 -5.83 9.20
N PRO A 182 -2.69 -6.17 8.42
CA PRO A 182 -1.53 -6.87 8.99
C PRO A 182 -0.85 -6.13 10.14
N LEU A 183 -0.70 -4.80 10.05
CA LEU A 183 -0.16 -3.97 11.12
C LEU A 183 -1.15 -3.84 12.28
N GLU A 184 -2.47 -3.77 12.03
CA GLU A 184 -3.49 -3.76 13.09
C GLU A 184 -3.41 -5.03 13.95
N ILE A 185 -3.33 -6.20 13.30
CA ILE A 185 -3.17 -7.49 13.98
C ILE A 185 -1.84 -7.53 14.74
N THR A 186 -0.74 -7.10 14.13
CA THR A 186 0.59 -7.07 14.78
C THR A 186 0.64 -6.12 15.97
N ASN A 187 0.01 -4.95 15.88
CA ASN A 187 -0.12 -4.04 17.01
C ASN A 187 -0.94 -4.67 18.15
N SER A 188 -2.01 -5.39 17.82
CA SER A 188 -2.82 -6.15 18.79
C SER A 188 -2.03 -7.29 19.45
N ILE A 189 -1.13 -7.96 18.71
CA ILE A 189 -0.21 -8.97 19.27
C ILE A 189 0.77 -8.30 20.24
N ASN A 190 1.39 -7.19 19.82
CA ASN A 190 2.39 -6.46 20.61
C ASN A 190 1.79 -5.85 21.89
N SER A 191 0.54 -5.38 21.85
CA SER A 191 -0.17 -4.86 23.03
C SER A 191 -0.72 -5.96 23.94
N GLY A 192 -0.80 -7.19 23.44
CA GLY A 192 -1.41 -8.34 24.11
C GLY A 192 -2.92 -8.48 23.92
N GLU A 193 -3.58 -7.52 23.27
CA GLU A 193 -5.02 -7.53 23.00
C GLU A 193 -5.45 -8.69 22.09
N PHE A 194 -4.57 -9.14 21.18
CA PHE A 194 -4.82 -10.29 20.31
C PHE A 194 -5.21 -11.53 21.12
N PHE A 195 -4.55 -11.74 22.25
CA PHE A 195 -4.78 -12.91 23.11
C PHE A 195 -6.08 -12.84 23.91
N GLU A 196 -6.69 -11.65 24.00
CA GLU A 196 -7.99 -11.41 24.64
C GLU A 196 -9.11 -11.22 23.60
N ASN A 197 -8.81 -11.38 22.30
CA ASN A 197 -9.78 -11.18 21.23
C ASN A 197 -11.02 -12.09 21.44
N PRO A 198 -12.24 -11.51 21.47
CA PRO A 198 -13.43 -12.25 21.85
C PRO A 198 -13.84 -13.32 20.82
N ALA A 199 -13.63 -13.09 19.53
CA ALA A 199 -13.96 -14.07 18.49
C ALA A 199 -13.06 -15.31 18.61
N LEU A 200 -11.73 -15.10 18.64
CA LEU A 200 -10.77 -16.19 18.81
C LEU A 200 -11.00 -16.97 20.12
N ASN A 201 -11.13 -16.25 21.24
CA ASN A 201 -11.31 -16.90 22.54
C ASN A 201 -12.64 -17.64 22.65
N SER A 202 -13.74 -17.11 22.12
CA SER A 202 -15.04 -17.77 22.18
C SER A 202 -15.05 -19.06 21.36
N THR A 203 -14.52 -19.04 20.13
CA THR A 203 -14.39 -20.24 19.28
C THR A 203 -13.52 -21.32 19.95
N ILE A 204 -12.33 -20.95 20.47
CA ILE A 204 -11.45 -21.91 21.18
C ILE A 204 -12.12 -22.45 22.45
N THR A 205 -12.86 -21.60 23.19
CA THR A 205 -13.58 -22.00 24.41
C THR A 205 -14.70 -22.99 24.10
N ALA A 206 -15.51 -22.69 23.08
CA ALA A 206 -16.61 -23.54 22.64
C ALA A 206 -16.08 -24.92 22.26
N ALA A 207 -15.07 -24.98 21.39
CA ALA A 207 -14.45 -26.24 20.96
C ALA A 207 -13.91 -27.05 22.15
N LYS A 208 -13.19 -26.40 23.08
CA LYS A 208 -12.66 -27.05 24.29
C LYS A 208 -13.77 -27.64 25.16
N SER A 209 -14.91 -26.95 25.29
CA SER A 209 -16.01 -27.35 26.18
C SER A 209 -16.69 -28.65 25.72
N VAL A 210 -16.81 -28.86 24.41
CA VAL A 210 -17.41 -30.06 23.80
C VAL A 210 -16.37 -31.10 23.36
N ARG A 211 -15.07 -30.82 23.59
CA ARG A 211 -13.94 -31.63 23.13
C ARG A 211 -13.88 -31.79 21.60
N ALA A 212 -14.40 -30.81 20.87
CA ALA A 212 -14.24 -30.70 19.42
C ALA A 212 -12.77 -30.44 19.06
N THR A 213 -12.44 -30.71 17.80
CA THR A 213 -11.13 -30.42 17.22
C THR A 213 -11.09 -28.96 16.78
N ILE A 214 -9.95 -28.31 16.97
CA ILE A 214 -9.67 -26.98 16.43
C ILE A 214 -8.87 -27.15 15.14
N ASN A 215 -9.51 -26.87 14.02
CA ASN A 215 -8.89 -26.88 12.71
C ASN A 215 -8.49 -25.44 12.35
N PHE A 216 -7.37 -25.24 11.68
CA PHE A 216 -7.00 -23.92 11.17
C PHE A 216 -6.19 -24.01 9.88
N CYS A 217 -6.21 -22.94 9.08
CA CYS A 217 -5.39 -22.82 7.89
C CYS A 217 -4.53 -21.55 7.89
N PHE A 218 -3.40 -21.62 7.18
CA PHE A 218 -2.45 -20.52 7.06
C PHE A 218 -1.66 -20.65 5.77
N LEU A 219 -1.52 -19.57 4.99
CA LEU A 219 -0.56 -19.47 3.89
C LEU A 219 0.85 -19.35 4.44
N LEU A 220 1.67 -20.35 4.17
CA LEU A 220 2.97 -20.58 4.79
C LEU A 220 4.06 -19.74 4.13
N SER A 221 4.04 -18.45 4.42
CA SER A 221 5.04 -17.44 4.03
C SER A 221 4.98 -16.26 5.01
N GLY A 222 5.62 -15.15 4.65
CA GLY A 222 5.50 -13.87 5.34
C GLY A 222 6.38 -13.72 6.57
N VAL A 223 7.61 -14.23 6.54
CA VAL A 223 8.60 -14.02 7.60
C VAL A 223 9.17 -12.60 7.52
N SER A 224 9.65 -12.19 6.34
CA SER A 224 10.15 -10.83 6.05
C SER A 224 9.20 -10.06 5.11
N GLY A 225 9.51 -8.79 4.81
CA GLY A 225 8.78 -8.01 3.81
C GLY A 225 9.00 -8.45 2.35
N ALA A 226 10.02 -9.28 2.09
CA ALA A 226 10.34 -9.80 0.75
C ALA A 226 9.79 -11.21 0.47
N ASP A 227 9.22 -11.90 1.48
CA ASP A 227 8.85 -13.31 1.36
C ASP A 227 7.37 -13.56 1.65
N GLY A 228 6.47 -12.77 1.06
CA GLY A 228 5.02 -12.89 1.29
C GLY A 228 4.45 -11.67 2.02
N ARG A 229 3.65 -11.89 3.07
CA ARG A 229 2.89 -10.83 3.79
C ARG A 229 1.74 -10.17 3.04
N VAL A 230 1.29 -10.82 1.96
CA VAL A 230 0.14 -10.35 1.18
C VAL A 230 -1.18 -10.90 1.72
N HIS A 231 -1.20 -12.17 2.15
CA HIS A 231 -2.40 -12.82 2.67
C HIS A 231 -2.29 -13.27 4.13
N SER A 232 -1.08 -13.43 4.64
CA SER A 232 -0.77 -13.99 5.95
C SER A 232 0.57 -13.43 6.44
N ALA A 233 0.82 -13.47 7.75
CA ALA A 233 2.09 -13.04 8.33
C ALA A 233 2.55 -14.04 9.40
N TRP A 234 3.83 -14.41 9.38
CA TRP A 234 4.36 -15.50 10.20
C TRP A 234 4.18 -15.24 11.71
N ASN A 235 4.36 -14.00 12.15
CA ASN A 235 4.16 -13.61 13.55
C ASN A 235 2.69 -13.78 14.01
N HIS A 236 1.72 -13.76 13.09
CA HIS A 236 0.31 -14.04 13.42
C HIS A 236 0.10 -15.54 13.70
N LEU A 237 0.77 -16.41 12.95
CA LEU A 237 0.78 -17.85 13.22
C LEU A 237 1.42 -18.12 14.59
N GLU A 238 2.58 -17.54 14.88
CA GLU A 238 3.26 -17.70 16.17
C GLU A 238 2.36 -17.26 17.35
N ALA A 239 1.72 -16.09 17.25
CA ALA A 239 0.80 -15.59 18.27
C ALA A 239 -0.44 -16.48 18.43
N PHE A 240 -1.00 -17.00 17.33
CA PHE A 240 -2.11 -17.93 17.40
C PHE A 240 -1.72 -19.26 18.07
N LEU A 241 -0.55 -19.80 17.77
CA LEU A 241 -0.06 -21.02 18.42
C LEU A 241 0.23 -20.80 19.92
N GLU A 242 0.77 -19.64 20.30
CA GLU A 242 0.91 -19.26 21.70
C GLU A 242 -0.46 -19.18 22.40
N LEU A 243 -1.45 -18.54 21.75
CA LEU A 243 -2.81 -18.48 22.26
C LEU A 243 -3.36 -19.89 22.50
N VAL A 244 -3.29 -20.78 21.50
CA VAL A 244 -3.87 -22.12 21.57
C VAL A 244 -3.15 -23.02 22.58
N PHE A 245 -1.82 -23.12 22.51
CA PHE A 245 -1.05 -24.10 23.27
C PHE A 245 -0.61 -23.61 24.65
N GLU A 246 -0.14 -22.36 24.78
CA GLU A 246 0.36 -21.85 26.06
C GLU A 246 -0.77 -21.27 26.91
N ARG A 247 -1.58 -20.38 26.33
CA ARG A 247 -2.60 -19.62 27.08
C ARG A 247 -3.89 -20.40 27.29
N ARG A 248 -4.40 -21.04 26.23
CA ARG A 248 -5.65 -21.82 26.28
C ARG A 248 -5.42 -23.29 26.63
N GLN A 249 -4.16 -23.75 26.60
CA GLN A 249 -3.73 -25.10 27.00
C GLN A 249 -4.57 -26.18 26.29
N ILE A 250 -4.74 -26.03 24.97
CA ILE A 250 -5.35 -27.05 24.14
C ILE A 250 -4.33 -28.16 23.90
N SER A 251 -4.76 -29.42 23.99
CA SER A 251 -3.89 -30.55 23.66
C SER A 251 -3.52 -30.51 22.17
N PRO A 252 -2.25 -30.70 21.77
CA PRO A 252 -1.86 -30.84 20.37
C PRO A 252 -2.65 -31.89 19.58
N ALA A 253 -3.12 -32.95 20.25
CA ALA A 253 -3.97 -33.97 19.64
C ALA A 253 -5.39 -33.49 19.26
N LYS A 254 -5.78 -32.28 19.70
CA LYS A 254 -7.06 -31.63 19.39
C LYS A 254 -6.89 -30.43 18.45
N VAL A 255 -5.72 -30.30 17.82
CA VAL A 255 -5.42 -29.22 16.88
C VAL A 255 -4.97 -29.81 15.55
N GLN A 256 -5.53 -29.32 14.46
CA GLN A 256 -5.18 -29.72 13.09
C GLN A 256 -4.92 -28.48 12.23
N MET A 257 -3.84 -28.50 11.47
CA MET A 257 -3.39 -27.41 10.62
C MET A 257 -3.41 -27.83 9.15
N GLN A 258 -3.98 -26.99 8.31
CA GLN A 258 -3.71 -26.95 6.87
C GLN A 258 -2.62 -25.91 6.58
N ALA A 259 -1.45 -26.37 6.16
CA ALA A 259 -0.40 -25.50 5.62
C ALA A 259 -0.62 -25.31 4.12
N ILE A 260 -0.91 -24.07 3.72
CA ILE A 260 -1.09 -23.70 2.31
C ILE A 260 0.26 -23.18 1.79
N LEU A 261 0.79 -23.73 0.70
CA LEU A 261 2.09 -23.32 0.16
C LEU A 261 1.96 -22.15 -0.82
N ASP A 262 2.89 -21.20 -0.72
CA ASP A 262 2.82 -19.92 -1.42
C ASP A 262 3.38 -19.96 -2.85
N GLY A 263 4.70 -19.75 -3.02
CA GLY A 263 5.36 -19.79 -4.33
C GLY A 263 4.99 -18.66 -5.30
N ARG A 264 4.22 -17.67 -4.85
CA ARG A 264 3.78 -16.54 -5.67
C ARG A 264 4.10 -15.20 -5.04
N ASP A 265 3.73 -15.01 -3.77
CA ASP A 265 4.10 -13.81 -3.01
C ASP A 265 5.46 -13.99 -2.32
N SER A 266 5.95 -15.24 -2.23
CA SER A 266 7.31 -15.62 -1.89
C SER A 266 8.01 -16.31 -3.08
N ALA A 267 9.31 -16.59 -2.98
CA ALA A 267 10.04 -17.30 -4.03
C ALA A 267 9.40 -18.66 -4.37
N THR A 268 9.44 -19.06 -5.64
CA THR A 268 8.59 -20.14 -6.22
C THR A 268 8.67 -21.49 -5.52
N ASN A 269 9.82 -21.82 -4.93
CA ASN A 269 10.10 -23.12 -4.29
C ASN A 269 10.51 -22.95 -2.81
N SER A 270 10.16 -21.82 -2.21
CA SER A 270 10.56 -21.42 -0.86
C SER A 270 9.98 -22.30 0.26
N SER A 271 9.03 -23.18 -0.03
CA SER A 271 8.47 -24.12 0.96
C SER A 271 9.53 -25.08 1.53
N ILE A 272 10.50 -25.52 0.72
CA ILE A 272 11.58 -26.45 1.13
C ILE A 272 12.98 -25.97 0.76
N VAL A 273 13.10 -24.85 0.03
CA VAL A 273 14.38 -24.24 -0.33
C VAL A 273 14.54 -22.90 0.39
N ALA A 274 15.68 -22.71 1.05
CA ALA A 274 16.06 -21.41 1.57
C ALA A 274 16.98 -20.68 0.57
N GLN A 275 16.68 -19.41 0.29
CA GLN A 275 17.50 -18.51 -0.51
C GLN A 275 17.61 -17.16 0.20
N ASN A 276 18.79 -16.55 0.17
CA ASN A 276 19.05 -15.22 0.74
C ASN A 276 18.58 -15.04 2.21
N GLY A 277 18.64 -16.11 3.01
CA GLY A 277 18.26 -16.08 4.43
C GLY A 277 16.78 -16.28 4.71
N SER A 278 15.96 -16.60 3.70
CA SER A 278 14.53 -16.90 3.86
C SER A 278 14.09 -18.11 3.04
N GLY A 279 12.91 -18.66 3.36
CA GLY A 279 12.40 -19.91 2.81
C GLY A 279 12.65 -21.12 3.73
N ASP A 280 12.56 -22.32 3.17
CA ASP A 280 12.40 -23.57 3.92
C ASP A 280 11.24 -23.53 4.93
N PHE A 281 10.10 -22.95 4.52
CA PHE A 281 8.98 -22.70 5.43
C PHE A 281 8.39 -23.97 6.06
N ILE A 282 8.46 -25.12 5.39
CA ILE A 282 8.09 -26.42 6.00
C ILE A 282 9.03 -26.78 7.16
N GLY A 283 10.33 -26.54 7.00
CA GLY A 283 11.31 -26.74 8.06
C GLY A 283 11.10 -25.78 9.24
N GLN A 284 10.81 -24.50 8.94
CA GLN A 284 10.47 -23.51 9.97
C GLN A 284 9.18 -23.88 10.72
N LEU A 285 8.15 -24.34 10.00
CA LEU A 285 6.90 -24.79 10.60
C LEU A 285 7.13 -25.98 11.54
N GLN A 286 7.96 -26.95 11.13
CA GLN A 286 8.31 -28.08 11.98
C GLN A 286 8.91 -27.60 13.30
N GLN A 287 9.92 -26.73 13.24
CA GLN A 287 10.58 -26.18 14.43
C GLN A 287 9.60 -25.42 15.34
N LEU A 288 8.71 -24.62 14.74
CA LEU A 288 7.70 -23.86 15.48
C LEU A 288 6.71 -24.79 16.19
N LEU A 289 6.25 -25.86 15.54
CA LEU A 289 5.36 -26.86 16.14
C LEU A 289 6.08 -27.71 17.19
N SER A 290 7.36 -28.04 17.01
CA SER A 290 8.17 -28.77 18.00
C SER A 290 8.27 -28.03 19.34
N LYS A 291 8.24 -26.69 19.35
CA LYS A 291 8.21 -25.87 20.59
C LYS A 291 7.04 -26.25 21.51
N TYR A 292 5.94 -26.76 20.95
CA TYR A 292 4.71 -27.09 21.64
C TYR A 292 4.44 -28.60 21.72
N ASP A 293 5.41 -29.46 21.35
CA ASP A 293 5.20 -30.90 21.15
C ASP A 293 4.04 -31.19 20.17
N ALA A 294 3.89 -30.34 19.15
CA ALA A 294 2.71 -30.26 18.28
C ALA A 294 2.99 -30.56 16.80
N GLU A 295 4.10 -31.22 16.45
CA GLU A 295 4.40 -31.60 15.05
C GLU A 295 3.26 -32.40 14.41
N GLN A 296 2.56 -33.21 15.21
CA GLN A 296 1.40 -33.98 14.77
C GLN A 296 0.18 -33.10 14.46
N SER A 297 0.17 -31.81 14.81
CA SER A 297 -0.91 -30.91 14.42
C SER A 297 -0.89 -30.58 12.93
N LEU A 298 0.23 -30.74 12.21
CA LEU A 298 0.21 -30.65 10.75
C LEU A 298 -0.65 -31.78 10.17
N ALA A 299 -1.78 -31.44 9.58
CA ALA A 299 -2.79 -32.38 9.08
C ALA A 299 -2.85 -32.40 7.55
N TRP A 300 -2.68 -31.24 6.92
CA TRP A 300 -2.75 -31.11 5.47
C TRP A 300 -1.70 -30.15 4.93
N VAL A 301 -1.18 -30.44 3.73
CA VAL A 301 -0.33 -29.54 2.94
C VAL A 301 -0.91 -29.45 1.54
N VAL A 302 -1.02 -28.24 0.99
CA VAL A 302 -1.60 -28.02 -0.34
C VAL A 302 -1.10 -26.72 -0.94
N GLY A 303 -0.91 -26.67 -2.26
CA GLY A 303 -0.57 -25.44 -2.96
C GLY A 303 -1.72 -24.43 -3.01
N ARG A 304 -1.41 -23.13 -2.94
CA ARG A 304 -2.42 -22.06 -2.96
C ARG A 304 -3.28 -22.02 -4.23
N SER A 305 -2.83 -22.56 -5.35
CA SER A 305 -3.63 -22.62 -6.58
C SER A 305 -4.93 -23.41 -6.40
N THR A 306 -4.94 -24.35 -5.44
CA THR A 306 -6.11 -25.14 -5.06
C THR A 306 -6.83 -24.50 -3.86
N ALA A 307 -6.11 -24.27 -2.75
CA ALA A 307 -6.73 -23.88 -1.48
C ALA A 307 -7.22 -22.42 -1.40
N MET A 308 -6.68 -21.54 -2.25
CA MET A 308 -6.89 -20.08 -2.19
C MET A 308 -7.41 -19.54 -3.53
N ASP A 309 -8.38 -20.25 -4.11
CA ASP A 309 -9.07 -19.82 -5.32
C ASP A 309 -9.96 -18.59 -5.06
N ARG A 310 -9.85 -17.60 -5.95
CA ARG A 310 -10.70 -16.40 -5.96
C ARG A 310 -11.54 -16.26 -7.22
N ASP A 311 -11.33 -17.17 -8.17
CA ASP A 311 -12.05 -17.17 -9.44
C ASP A 311 -13.35 -17.99 -9.35
N TYR A 312 -13.65 -18.60 -8.21
CA TYR A 312 -14.79 -19.48 -8.01
C TYR A 312 -14.77 -20.65 -9.01
N ARG A 313 -13.60 -21.30 -9.11
CA ARG A 313 -13.42 -22.58 -9.79
C ARG A 313 -13.86 -23.69 -8.84
N GLU A 314 -15.03 -24.25 -9.11
CA GLU A 314 -15.64 -25.28 -8.25
C GLU A 314 -14.71 -26.50 -8.05
N GLU A 315 -13.98 -26.92 -9.08
CA GLU A 315 -13.01 -28.02 -8.97
C GLU A 315 -11.94 -27.75 -7.90
N SER A 316 -11.40 -26.52 -7.84
CA SER A 316 -10.39 -26.14 -6.86
C SER A 316 -10.97 -26.13 -5.45
N ALA A 317 -12.14 -25.51 -5.27
CA ALA A 317 -12.82 -25.45 -3.97
C ALA A 317 -13.21 -26.84 -3.46
N ARG A 318 -13.75 -27.68 -4.34
CA ARG A 318 -14.09 -29.07 -4.03
C ARG A 318 -12.87 -29.88 -3.65
N THR A 319 -11.77 -29.76 -4.39
CA THR A 319 -10.53 -30.51 -4.12
C THR A 319 -9.98 -30.18 -2.73
N ASP A 320 -10.02 -28.92 -2.33
CA ASP A 320 -9.62 -28.50 -0.98
C ASP A 320 -10.61 -28.97 0.09
N PHE A 321 -11.91 -28.89 -0.16
CA PHE A 321 -12.93 -29.39 0.76
C PHE A 321 -12.80 -30.90 0.97
N ASP A 322 -12.65 -31.68 -0.11
CA ASP A 322 -12.44 -33.12 -0.08
C ASP A 322 -11.17 -33.48 0.73
N LEU A 323 -10.09 -32.70 0.60
CA LEU A 323 -8.89 -32.87 1.42
C LEU A 323 -9.21 -32.71 2.92
N LEU A 324 -9.92 -31.65 3.28
CA LEU A 324 -10.27 -31.33 4.66
C LEU A 324 -11.27 -32.33 5.27
N THR A 325 -12.17 -32.91 4.47
CA THR A 325 -13.16 -33.89 4.95
C THR A 325 -12.70 -35.34 4.85
N GLY A 326 -11.45 -35.59 4.44
CA GLY A 326 -10.82 -36.92 4.47
C GLY A 326 -10.91 -37.73 3.17
N ASN A 327 -11.36 -37.12 2.07
CA ASN A 327 -11.35 -37.68 0.71
C ASN A 327 -10.04 -37.30 -0.01
N THR A 328 -8.93 -37.92 0.39
CA THR A 328 -7.59 -37.43 0.02
C THR A 328 -6.95 -38.24 -1.11
N GLY A 329 -6.16 -37.58 -1.96
CA GLY A 329 -5.37 -38.22 -3.02
C GLY A 329 -4.01 -38.71 -2.52
N GLU A 330 -3.09 -37.79 -2.25
CA GLU A 330 -1.76 -38.12 -1.74
C GLU A 330 -1.70 -38.13 -0.21
N SER A 331 -0.77 -38.92 0.33
CA SER A 331 -0.60 -39.11 1.75
C SER A 331 0.86 -39.13 2.16
N ALA A 332 1.17 -38.62 3.34
CA ALA A 332 2.51 -38.64 3.93
C ALA A 332 2.45 -39.06 5.41
N ALA A 333 3.50 -39.69 5.93
CA ALA A 333 3.61 -40.08 7.34
C ALA A 333 4.20 -38.98 8.24
N GLY A 334 4.69 -37.88 7.67
CA GLY A 334 5.27 -36.76 8.41
C GLY A 334 6.05 -35.79 7.52
N PHE A 335 6.82 -34.90 8.15
CA PHE A 335 7.55 -33.82 7.48
C PHE A 335 8.52 -34.30 6.39
N ASP A 336 9.30 -35.35 6.61
CA ASP A 336 10.28 -35.82 5.62
C ASP A 336 9.63 -36.30 4.31
N GLU A 337 8.49 -36.99 4.42
CA GLU A 337 7.75 -37.46 3.25
C GLU A 337 7.00 -36.32 2.56
N VAL A 338 6.43 -35.38 3.32
CA VAL A 338 5.89 -34.11 2.77
C VAL A 338 6.96 -33.39 1.94
N ARG A 339 8.18 -33.21 2.48
CA ARG A 339 9.29 -32.56 1.77
C ARG A 339 9.67 -33.32 0.49
N SER A 340 9.63 -34.65 0.53
CA SER A 340 9.94 -35.50 -0.63
C SER A 340 8.91 -35.33 -1.75
N ILE A 341 7.63 -35.26 -1.42
CA ILE A 341 6.54 -35.01 -2.38
C ILE A 341 6.65 -33.61 -3.00
N ILE A 342 6.96 -32.59 -2.18
CA ILE A 342 7.17 -31.23 -2.66
C ILE A 342 8.38 -31.18 -3.62
N ALA A 343 9.49 -31.83 -3.25
CA ALA A 343 10.67 -31.91 -4.12
C ALA A 343 10.36 -32.59 -5.46
N ALA A 344 9.60 -33.69 -5.46
CA ALA A 344 9.15 -34.34 -6.68
C ALA A 344 8.25 -33.44 -7.55
N THR A 345 7.42 -32.60 -6.91
CA THR A 345 6.62 -31.58 -7.61
C THR A 345 7.53 -30.55 -8.29
N HIS A 346 8.55 -30.04 -7.58
CA HIS A 346 9.53 -29.10 -8.14
C HIS A 346 10.33 -29.70 -9.29
N ASP A 347 10.77 -30.95 -9.16
CA ASP A 347 11.51 -31.68 -10.21
C ASP A 347 10.67 -31.88 -11.49
N SER A 348 9.34 -31.83 -11.39
CA SER A 348 8.43 -31.89 -12.53
C SER A 348 8.23 -30.54 -13.26
N GLY A 349 8.91 -29.47 -12.79
CA GLY A 349 8.79 -28.11 -13.31
C GLY A 349 7.60 -27.32 -12.76
N LYS A 350 6.88 -27.87 -11.78
CA LYS A 350 5.83 -27.18 -11.02
C LYS A 350 6.43 -26.45 -9.81
N THR A 351 5.67 -25.57 -9.19
CA THR A 351 6.13 -24.73 -8.07
C THR A 351 5.32 -24.99 -6.80
N ASP A 352 5.62 -24.30 -5.69
CA ASP A 352 4.90 -24.45 -4.41
C ASP A 352 3.39 -24.27 -4.55
N GLN A 353 2.94 -23.31 -5.37
CA GLN A 353 1.52 -23.04 -5.57
C GLN A 353 0.77 -24.23 -6.19
N ASP A 354 1.48 -25.13 -6.87
CA ASP A 354 0.96 -26.25 -7.64
C ASP A 354 1.09 -27.60 -6.90
N VAL A 355 1.60 -27.59 -5.66
CA VAL A 355 1.74 -28.79 -4.83
C VAL A 355 0.36 -29.44 -4.62
N PRO A 356 0.24 -30.75 -4.87
CA PRO A 356 -1.03 -31.45 -4.75
C PRO A 356 -1.53 -31.45 -3.29
N PRO A 357 -2.83 -31.74 -3.07
CA PRO A 357 -3.34 -32.03 -1.74
C PRO A 357 -2.64 -33.24 -1.10
N ILE A 358 -1.99 -33.03 0.04
CA ILE A 358 -1.29 -34.06 0.83
C ILE A 358 -1.95 -34.15 2.20
N ALA A 359 -2.36 -35.35 2.58
CA ALA A 359 -2.86 -35.65 3.92
C ALA A 359 -1.79 -36.31 4.79
N ILE A 360 -1.58 -35.80 6.00
CA ILE A 360 -0.60 -36.34 6.93
C ILE A 360 -1.27 -37.43 7.78
N ILE A 361 -0.96 -38.69 7.48
CA ILE A 361 -1.59 -39.87 8.08
C ILE A 361 -1.22 -39.96 9.56
N ARG A 362 -2.24 -40.09 10.42
CA ARG A 362 -2.07 -40.17 11.86
C ARG A 362 -1.39 -41.48 12.27
N PRO A 363 -0.72 -41.50 13.44
CA PRO A 363 -0.30 -42.75 14.08
C PRO A 363 -1.50 -43.70 14.22
N GLY A 364 -1.48 -44.83 13.51
CA GLY A 364 -2.62 -45.76 13.41
C GLY A 364 -3.25 -45.86 12.02
N GLY A 365 -2.82 -45.05 11.05
CA GLY A 365 -3.18 -45.20 9.63
C GLY A 365 -4.44 -44.46 9.19
N THR A 366 -5.02 -43.60 10.04
CA THR A 366 -6.22 -42.82 9.70
C THR A 366 -5.84 -41.46 9.10
N ALA A 367 -6.52 -41.07 8.03
CA ALA A 367 -6.42 -39.71 7.50
C ALA A 367 -7.06 -38.69 8.48
N PRO A 368 -6.50 -37.49 8.62
CA PRO A 368 -7.17 -36.39 9.30
C PRO A 368 -8.43 -35.98 8.52
N SER A 369 -9.45 -35.54 9.25
CA SER A 369 -10.73 -35.09 8.70
C SER A 369 -11.37 -34.12 9.68
N ILE A 370 -11.97 -33.05 9.16
CA ILE A 370 -12.87 -32.17 9.89
C ILE A 370 -14.19 -32.92 10.12
N SER A 371 -14.68 -32.89 11.36
CA SER A 371 -15.93 -33.54 11.76
C SER A 371 -17.04 -32.52 12.08
N GLU A 372 -18.28 -32.99 12.11
CA GLU A 372 -19.43 -32.21 12.58
C GLU A 372 -19.17 -31.56 13.95
N GLY A 373 -19.46 -30.26 14.04
CA GLY A 373 -19.31 -29.45 15.27
C GLY A 373 -17.86 -29.09 15.64
N ASP A 374 -16.89 -29.38 14.77
CA ASP A 374 -15.52 -28.91 14.95
C ASP A 374 -15.41 -27.37 14.80
N ALA A 375 -14.36 -26.79 15.37
CA ALA A 375 -14.03 -25.39 15.12
C ALA A 375 -13.11 -25.27 13.90
N PHE A 376 -13.26 -24.18 13.14
CA PHE A 376 -12.37 -23.82 12.05
C PHE A 376 -11.91 -22.36 12.18
N ILE A 377 -10.61 -22.12 12.16
CA ILE A 377 -10.03 -20.78 12.28
C ILE A 377 -9.17 -20.49 11.05
N ASP A 378 -9.50 -19.44 10.30
CA ASP A 378 -8.69 -19.01 9.15
C ASP A 378 -7.81 -17.83 9.54
N LEU A 379 -6.49 -17.99 9.42
CA LEU A 379 -5.50 -16.99 9.81
C LEU A 379 -5.03 -16.09 8.65
N ASN A 380 -5.66 -16.19 7.48
CA ASN A 380 -5.29 -15.38 6.32
C ASN A 380 -6.08 -14.07 6.27
N PHE A 381 -5.46 -12.93 6.59
CA PHE A 381 -6.16 -11.64 6.72
C PHE A 381 -6.68 -11.04 5.40
N ARG A 382 -6.20 -11.49 4.23
CA ARG A 382 -6.67 -10.95 2.94
C ARG A 382 -7.83 -11.78 2.38
N SER A 383 -8.98 -11.12 2.21
CA SER A 383 -10.30 -11.73 2.03
C SER A 383 -10.55 -12.43 0.68
N ASP A 384 -10.08 -11.87 -0.44
CA ASP A 384 -10.47 -12.29 -1.79
C ASP A 384 -10.31 -13.80 -2.04
N ARG A 385 -9.22 -14.38 -1.53
CA ARG A 385 -8.90 -15.81 -1.69
C ARG A 385 -9.47 -16.74 -0.63
N GLN A 386 -10.05 -16.19 0.44
CA GLN A 386 -10.63 -17.01 1.52
C GLN A 386 -12.14 -17.22 1.36
N ARG A 387 -12.81 -16.34 0.60
CA ARG A 387 -14.27 -16.37 0.41
C ARG A 387 -14.77 -17.74 -0.07
N SER A 388 -14.13 -18.33 -1.09
CA SER A 388 -14.55 -19.62 -1.63
C SER A 388 -14.44 -20.75 -0.60
N LYS A 389 -13.32 -20.80 0.13
CA LYS A 389 -13.08 -21.78 1.21
C LYS A 389 -14.10 -21.63 2.34
N ILE A 390 -14.22 -20.42 2.90
CA ILE A 390 -15.13 -20.16 4.02
C ILE A 390 -16.58 -20.39 3.61
N ALA A 391 -16.99 -19.98 2.42
CA ALA A 391 -18.34 -20.25 1.94
C ALA A 391 -18.62 -21.76 1.82
N SER A 392 -17.65 -22.55 1.35
CA SER A 392 -17.80 -24.00 1.24
C SER A 392 -17.91 -24.66 2.61
N LEU A 393 -17.08 -24.25 3.57
CA LEU A 393 -17.09 -24.77 4.95
C LEU A 393 -18.32 -24.31 5.76
N ALA A 394 -18.82 -23.10 5.52
CA ALA A 394 -20.00 -22.54 6.19
C ALA A 394 -21.34 -23.00 5.57
N GLY A 395 -21.31 -23.78 4.48
CA GLY A 395 -22.52 -24.20 3.78
C GLY A 395 -23.19 -23.08 2.95
N ALA A 396 -22.47 -22.02 2.61
CA ALA A 396 -22.96 -20.85 1.88
C ALA A 396 -23.06 -21.08 0.36
N ARG A 397 -23.84 -22.09 -0.04
CA ARG A 397 -23.99 -22.48 -1.46
C ARG A 397 -24.52 -21.35 -2.34
N ASN A 398 -25.55 -20.64 -1.90
CA ASN A 398 -26.14 -19.54 -2.67
C ASN A 398 -25.11 -18.44 -2.97
N PHE A 399 -24.19 -18.17 -2.03
CA PHE A 399 -23.10 -17.22 -2.23
C PHE A 399 -22.14 -17.71 -3.32
N LEU A 400 -21.72 -18.97 -3.26
CA LEU A 400 -20.82 -19.58 -4.26
C LEU A 400 -21.45 -19.63 -5.65
N GLU A 401 -22.73 -20.00 -5.74
CA GLU A 401 -23.50 -20.01 -6.99
C GLU A 401 -23.56 -18.61 -7.60
N SER A 402 -23.98 -17.60 -6.81
CA SER A 402 -24.07 -16.21 -7.27
C SER A 402 -22.71 -15.64 -7.73
N GLU A 403 -21.65 -15.88 -6.96
CA GLU A 403 -20.31 -15.40 -7.30
C GLU A 403 -19.73 -16.13 -8.51
N GLY A 404 -20.00 -17.44 -8.64
CA GLY A 404 -19.69 -18.23 -9.82
C GLY A 404 -20.38 -17.67 -11.07
N GLU A 405 -21.70 -17.47 -11.00
CA GLU A 405 -22.52 -16.97 -12.11
C GLU A 405 -22.05 -15.59 -12.59
N SER A 406 -21.74 -14.68 -11.66
CA SER A 406 -21.20 -13.36 -11.98
C SER A 406 -19.88 -13.39 -12.77
N ARG A 407 -19.16 -14.52 -12.70
CA ARG A 407 -17.90 -14.79 -13.40
C ARG A 407 -18.06 -15.78 -14.56
N GLY A 408 -19.30 -16.09 -14.95
CA GLY A 408 -19.62 -17.01 -16.05
C GLY A 408 -19.32 -18.48 -15.73
N ARG A 409 -19.35 -18.87 -14.45
CA ARG A 409 -19.11 -20.24 -13.98
C ARG A 409 -20.38 -20.79 -13.33
N ILE A 410 -20.73 -22.03 -13.67
CA ILE A 410 -21.86 -22.73 -13.05
C ILE A 410 -21.30 -23.58 -11.90
N TRP A 411 -21.96 -23.53 -10.75
CA TRP A 411 -21.63 -24.35 -9.58
C TRP A 411 -22.69 -25.43 -9.35
N ASP A 412 -22.27 -26.68 -9.18
CA ASP A 412 -23.14 -27.79 -8.74
C ASP A 412 -23.38 -27.75 -7.22
N GLY A 413 -22.31 -27.51 -6.46
CA GLY A 413 -22.34 -27.36 -4.99
C GLY A 413 -22.81 -28.59 -4.22
N SER A 414 -23.14 -29.70 -4.90
CA SER A 414 -23.78 -30.89 -4.29
C SER A 414 -22.88 -31.59 -3.27
N TRP A 415 -21.57 -31.40 -3.38
CA TRP A 415 -20.51 -31.97 -2.53
C TRP A 415 -20.33 -31.26 -1.19
N ILE A 416 -20.91 -30.07 -1.00
CA ILE A 416 -20.78 -29.31 0.26
C ILE A 416 -21.60 -30.02 1.35
N ASP A 417 -20.96 -30.53 2.39
CA ASP A 417 -21.66 -31.23 3.48
C ASP A 417 -22.33 -30.24 4.45
N HIS A 418 -23.66 -30.20 4.42
CA HIS A 418 -24.48 -29.33 5.26
C HIS A 418 -24.50 -29.71 6.74
N ASN A 419 -24.00 -30.90 7.10
CA ASN A 419 -24.00 -31.36 8.49
C ASN A 419 -22.70 -31.03 9.22
N LEU A 420 -21.72 -30.38 8.59
CA LEU A 420 -20.48 -30.04 9.30
C LEU A 420 -20.70 -29.09 10.48
N ASP A 421 -21.68 -28.17 10.40
CA ASP A 421 -22.07 -27.24 11.48
C ASP A 421 -20.87 -26.67 12.25
N LEU A 422 -19.88 -26.15 11.49
CA LEU A 422 -18.59 -25.73 12.06
C LEU A 422 -18.72 -24.41 12.83
N ASP A 423 -17.96 -24.31 13.92
CA ASP A 423 -17.78 -23.04 14.61
C ASP A 423 -16.61 -22.26 13.97
N ILE A 424 -16.94 -21.40 13.00
CA ILE A 424 -15.94 -20.73 12.15
C ILE A 424 -15.55 -19.36 12.72
N CYS A 425 -14.25 -19.09 12.80
CA CYS A 425 -13.69 -17.76 13.04
C CYS A 425 -12.73 -17.38 11.90
N ALA A 426 -12.99 -16.27 11.23
CA ALA A 426 -12.03 -15.65 10.31
C ALA A 426 -11.19 -14.62 11.09
N ILE A 427 -9.88 -14.56 10.80
CA ILE A 427 -9.03 -13.52 11.41
C ILE A 427 -9.46 -12.12 10.97
N ALA A 428 -9.99 -12.01 9.75
CA ALA A 428 -10.44 -10.76 9.15
C ALA A 428 -11.86 -10.87 8.60
N GLU A 429 -12.51 -9.74 8.34
CA GLU A 429 -13.78 -9.73 7.62
C GLU A 429 -13.58 -10.11 6.15
N TYR A 430 -14.16 -11.22 5.70
CA TYR A 430 -14.04 -11.65 4.30
C TYR A 430 -15.20 -11.18 3.42
N HIS A 431 -16.41 -11.31 3.94
CA HIS A 431 -17.63 -10.82 3.32
C HIS A 431 -18.71 -10.68 4.41
N PRO A 432 -19.49 -9.57 4.44
CA PRO A 432 -20.49 -9.34 5.48
C PRO A 432 -21.51 -10.47 5.65
N VAL A 433 -21.87 -11.13 4.54
CA VAL A 433 -22.84 -12.25 4.54
C VAL A 433 -22.43 -13.41 5.45
N PHE A 434 -21.12 -13.66 5.59
CA PHE A 434 -20.63 -14.80 6.36
C PHE A 434 -20.94 -14.63 7.85
N GLU A 435 -20.78 -13.41 8.37
CA GLU A 435 -21.15 -13.11 9.75
C GLU A 435 -22.68 -12.99 9.89
N SER A 436 -23.34 -12.28 8.98
CA SER A 436 -24.77 -11.96 9.12
C SER A 436 -25.71 -13.14 8.89
N GLU A 437 -25.36 -14.08 8.01
CA GLU A 437 -26.23 -15.20 7.63
C GLU A 437 -25.70 -16.58 8.04
N TYR A 438 -24.37 -16.73 8.15
CA TYR A 438 -23.74 -18.03 8.39
C TYR A 438 -23.01 -18.12 9.74
N GLY A 439 -23.09 -17.09 10.58
CA GLY A 439 -22.57 -17.13 11.94
C GLY A 439 -21.03 -17.19 12.04
N VAL A 440 -20.31 -16.88 10.95
CA VAL A 440 -18.84 -16.80 10.96
C VAL A 440 -18.42 -15.63 11.83
N ARG A 441 -17.62 -15.88 12.87
CA ARG A 441 -17.07 -14.82 13.71
C ARG A 441 -15.89 -14.14 13.03
N VAL A 442 -15.74 -12.85 13.26
CA VAL A 442 -14.63 -12.05 12.74
C VAL A 442 -13.78 -11.54 13.89
N ALA A 443 -12.48 -11.81 13.87
CA ALA A 443 -11.56 -11.35 14.90
C ALA A 443 -11.17 -9.87 14.73
N PHE A 444 -10.92 -9.43 13.50
CA PHE A 444 -10.58 -8.06 13.16
C PHE A 444 -11.48 -7.55 12.02
N HIS A 445 -12.44 -6.69 12.37
CA HIS A 445 -13.34 -6.05 11.41
C HIS A 445 -12.61 -4.98 10.60
N THR A 446 -13.07 -4.74 9.37
CA THR A 446 -12.55 -3.63 8.56
C THR A 446 -13.23 -2.33 9.01
N GLU A 447 -12.60 -1.64 9.95
CA GLU A 447 -13.15 -0.41 10.50
C GLU A 447 -12.73 0.83 9.70
N PRO A 448 -13.62 1.83 9.53
CA PRO A 448 -13.26 3.12 8.98
C PRO A 448 -12.24 3.86 9.84
N HIS A 449 -11.27 4.53 9.20
CA HIS A 449 -10.26 5.31 9.93
C HIS A 449 -10.88 6.53 10.58
N ALA A 450 -10.72 6.65 11.90
CA ALA A 450 -11.35 7.71 12.69
C ALA A 450 -10.71 9.10 12.44
N ALA A 451 -9.40 9.13 12.17
CA ALA A 451 -8.61 10.35 11.97
C ALA A 451 -8.57 10.85 10.51
N ASN A 452 -9.57 10.46 9.71
CA ASN A 452 -9.69 10.84 8.32
C ASN A 452 -10.24 12.27 8.17
N PHE A 453 -9.54 13.13 7.43
CA PHE A 453 -9.90 14.55 7.38
C PHE A 453 -11.18 14.82 6.56
N LEU A 454 -11.51 13.97 5.58
CA LEU A 454 -12.76 14.08 4.82
C LEU A 454 -13.95 13.61 5.65
N ALA A 455 -13.78 12.58 6.48
CA ALA A 455 -14.82 12.14 7.41
C ALA A 455 -15.15 13.20 8.48
N GLN A 456 -14.16 14.04 8.81
CA GLN A 456 -14.29 15.16 9.75
C GLN A 456 -14.53 16.50 9.03
N TRP A 457 -14.76 16.48 7.72
CA TRP A 457 -14.73 17.69 6.89
C TRP A 457 -15.71 18.76 7.36
N SER A 458 -16.98 18.40 7.59
CA SER A 458 -17.99 19.34 8.07
C SER A 458 -17.65 19.90 9.46
N GLU A 459 -17.09 19.08 10.36
CA GLU A 459 -16.66 19.55 11.69
C GLU A 459 -15.52 20.59 11.58
N ILE A 460 -14.58 20.37 10.65
CA ILE A 460 -13.39 21.20 10.50
C ILE A 460 -13.69 22.48 9.71
N MET A 461 -14.51 22.37 8.67
CA MET A 461 -14.63 23.37 7.62
C MET A 461 -15.94 24.16 7.65
N ASP A 462 -16.99 23.63 8.28
CA ASP A 462 -18.27 24.33 8.33
C ASP A 462 -18.23 25.38 9.45
N SER A 463 -18.42 26.63 9.07
CA SER A 463 -18.56 27.74 10.01
C SER A 463 -19.70 28.67 9.58
N PRO A 464 -20.33 29.40 10.52
CA PRO A 464 -21.27 30.45 10.15
C PRO A 464 -20.67 31.50 9.21
N GLU A 465 -19.34 31.69 9.25
CA GLU A 465 -18.58 32.64 8.42
C GLU A 465 -18.26 32.11 7.01
N SER A 466 -18.33 30.79 6.78
CA SER A 466 -18.14 30.16 5.46
C SER A 466 -19.42 30.05 4.63
N GLY A 467 -20.55 30.55 5.13
CA GLY A 467 -21.80 30.66 4.37
C GLY A 467 -22.56 29.34 4.17
N GLY A 468 -22.18 28.25 4.85
CA GLY A 468 -22.80 26.93 4.74
C GLY A 468 -21.79 25.78 4.73
N ALA A 469 -22.27 24.61 4.29
CA ALA A 469 -21.48 23.38 4.17
C ALA A 469 -20.38 23.53 3.11
N ALA A 470 -19.13 23.49 3.56
CA ALA A 470 -17.96 23.61 2.68
C ALA A 470 -17.95 22.46 1.68
N GLU A 471 -17.87 22.77 0.38
CA GLU A 471 -17.79 21.74 -0.67
C GLU A 471 -16.35 21.26 -0.89
N TYR A 472 -16.19 19.96 -1.15
CA TYR A 472 -14.97 19.41 -1.75
C TYR A 472 -15.31 18.60 -3.01
N THR A 473 -14.39 18.60 -3.97
CA THR A 473 -14.52 17.88 -5.24
C THR A 473 -13.46 16.79 -5.36
N LEU A 474 -13.87 15.60 -5.81
CA LEU A 474 -12.99 14.47 -6.12
C LEU A 474 -12.99 14.21 -7.64
N VAL A 475 -11.82 14.20 -8.26
CA VAL A 475 -11.65 13.99 -9.72
C VAL A 475 -10.73 12.81 -9.98
N ALA A 476 -11.19 11.82 -10.73
CA ALA A 476 -10.32 10.72 -11.15
C ALA A 476 -10.83 10.10 -12.44
N GLU A 477 -9.97 9.32 -13.08
CA GLU A 477 -10.44 8.35 -14.06
C GLU A 477 -10.92 7.05 -13.39
N SER A 478 -11.71 6.24 -14.12
CA SER A 478 -12.43 5.09 -13.55
C SER A 478 -11.52 4.11 -12.81
N VAL A 479 -10.32 3.84 -13.31
CA VAL A 479 -9.36 2.89 -12.71
C VAL A 479 -8.85 3.35 -11.34
N LYS A 480 -8.85 4.67 -11.06
CA LYS A 480 -8.45 5.25 -9.78
C LYS A 480 -9.61 5.90 -9.00
N SER A 481 -10.85 5.65 -9.39
CA SER A 481 -12.04 6.25 -8.75
C SER A 481 -12.31 5.75 -7.32
N SER A 482 -11.96 4.51 -6.99
CA SER A 482 -12.01 3.98 -5.63
C SER A 482 -10.89 4.55 -4.74
N HIS A 483 -9.71 4.79 -5.31
CA HIS A 483 -8.56 5.43 -4.68
C HIS A 483 -8.88 6.87 -4.30
N MET A 484 -9.37 7.66 -5.26
CA MET A 484 -9.93 9.00 -5.08
C MET A 484 -11.38 8.96 -4.55
N GLY A 485 -11.60 8.15 -3.52
CA GLY A 485 -12.91 7.75 -3.03
C GLY A 485 -12.86 6.99 -1.72
N TYR A 486 -13.16 5.69 -1.79
CA TYR A 486 -13.14 4.76 -0.66
C TYR A 486 -11.86 4.87 0.19
N PHE A 487 -10.68 4.83 -0.45
CA PHE A 487 -9.40 4.85 0.24
C PHE A 487 -9.07 6.23 0.81
N LEU A 488 -9.21 7.31 0.02
CA LEU A 488 -9.00 8.68 0.49
C LEU A 488 -9.94 9.08 1.65
N ARG A 489 -11.16 8.52 1.69
CA ARG A 489 -12.12 8.71 2.80
C ARG A 489 -11.92 7.73 3.97
N GLY A 490 -10.82 6.98 3.97
CA GLY A 490 -10.44 6.11 5.07
C GLY A 490 -11.40 4.94 5.24
N ARG A 491 -11.58 4.14 4.18
CA ARG A 491 -12.43 2.94 4.12
C ARG A 491 -13.94 3.25 4.19
N ARG A 492 -14.38 4.32 3.49
CA ARG A 492 -15.80 4.73 3.44
C ARG A 492 -16.32 4.81 2.00
N GLU A 493 -17.31 3.97 1.70
CA GLU A 493 -17.93 3.89 0.38
C GLU A 493 -18.72 5.17 0.02
N TYR A 494 -19.31 5.81 1.02
CA TYR A 494 -20.08 7.04 0.86
C TYR A 494 -19.49 8.16 1.71
N ALA A 495 -19.74 9.40 1.27
CA ALA A 495 -19.41 10.57 2.04
C ALA A 495 -20.22 10.58 3.35
N VAL A 496 -19.66 11.18 4.41
CA VAL A 496 -20.35 11.27 5.70
C VAL A 496 -21.61 12.12 5.54
N GLU A 497 -22.71 11.74 6.20
CA GLU A 497 -23.95 12.49 6.16
C GLU A 497 -23.71 13.97 6.54
N GLY A 498 -24.23 14.89 5.71
CA GLY A 498 -24.03 16.34 5.89
C GLY A 498 -22.83 16.94 5.15
N SER A 499 -21.91 16.11 4.63
CA SER A 499 -20.83 16.59 3.76
C SER A 499 -21.32 16.99 2.37
N ASN A 500 -20.70 18.01 1.78
CA ASN A 500 -20.98 18.44 0.41
C ASN A 500 -19.86 17.97 -0.54
N GLU A 501 -20.03 16.75 -1.06
CA GLU A 501 -19.08 16.12 -1.98
C GLU A 501 -19.58 16.19 -3.43
N THR A 502 -18.72 16.63 -4.34
CA THR A 502 -18.91 16.46 -5.79
C THR A 502 -17.87 15.48 -6.34
N ARG A 503 -18.25 14.61 -7.28
CA ARG A 503 -17.33 13.68 -7.93
C ARG A 503 -17.39 13.81 -9.45
N PHE A 504 -16.23 13.86 -10.08
CA PHE A 504 -16.07 13.76 -11.53
C PHE A 504 -15.26 12.50 -11.84
N ILE A 505 -15.89 11.53 -12.53
CA ILE A 505 -15.27 10.27 -12.91
C ILE A 505 -15.24 10.17 -14.42
N THR A 506 -14.05 10.23 -15.00
CA THR A 506 -13.83 10.08 -16.44
C THR A 506 -13.54 8.60 -16.78
N PRO A 507 -14.21 7.97 -17.75
CA PRO A 507 -13.85 6.61 -18.17
C PRO A 507 -12.39 6.51 -18.64
N SER A 508 -11.63 5.58 -18.07
CA SER A 508 -10.20 5.37 -18.37
C SER A 508 -9.95 4.93 -19.81
N HIS A 509 -10.95 4.31 -20.45
CA HIS A 509 -10.95 3.95 -21.86
C HIS A 509 -12.37 4.02 -22.43
N GLY A 510 -12.47 4.25 -23.74
CA GLY A 510 -13.67 4.08 -24.55
C GLY A 510 -13.56 2.88 -25.49
N GLU A 511 -14.67 2.45 -26.08
CA GLU A 511 -14.70 1.30 -27.01
C GLU A 511 -13.74 1.46 -28.20
N GLU A 512 -13.52 2.71 -28.65
CA GLU A 512 -12.67 3.04 -29.80
C GLU A 512 -11.16 2.98 -29.49
N ASP A 513 -10.77 2.96 -28.21
CA ASP A 513 -9.37 3.02 -27.79
C ASP A 513 -8.62 1.70 -27.95
N GLY A 514 -9.35 0.58 -28.10
CA GLY A 514 -8.78 -0.76 -28.20
C GLY A 514 -8.25 -1.34 -26.88
N VAL A 515 -8.40 -0.63 -25.76
CA VAL A 515 -8.04 -1.09 -24.41
C VAL A 515 -9.06 -2.11 -23.94
N LYS A 516 -8.61 -3.34 -23.63
CA LYS A 516 -9.46 -4.42 -23.12
C LYS A 516 -9.12 -4.81 -21.69
N SER A 517 -7.90 -4.48 -21.26
CA SER A 517 -7.36 -4.80 -19.95
C SER A 517 -6.28 -3.79 -19.57
N ASP A 518 -5.84 -3.82 -18.32
CA ASP A 518 -4.82 -2.91 -17.81
C ASP A 518 -3.49 -3.03 -18.57
N THR A 519 -3.22 -4.17 -19.21
CA THR A 519 -2.02 -4.37 -20.03
C THR A 519 -2.06 -3.65 -21.38
N ASP A 520 -3.19 -3.07 -21.77
CA ASP A 520 -3.38 -2.38 -23.05
C ASP A 520 -3.26 -0.85 -22.94
N PHE A 521 -3.06 -0.30 -21.73
CA PHE A 521 -2.96 1.17 -21.54
C PHE A 521 -1.78 1.81 -22.29
N TYR A 522 -0.77 1.03 -22.69
CA TYR A 522 0.30 1.52 -23.58
C TYR A 522 -0.21 2.04 -24.94
N LEU A 523 -1.43 1.67 -25.36
CA LEU A 523 -2.03 2.21 -26.59
C LEU A 523 -2.33 3.72 -26.47
N HIS A 524 -2.54 4.21 -25.24
CA HIS A 524 -2.79 5.61 -24.91
C HIS A 524 -2.00 5.97 -23.64
N PRO A 525 -0.67 6.16 -23.72
CA PRO A 525 0.18 6.23 -22.52
C PRO A 525 -0.14 7.39 -21.58
N GLY A 526 -0.66 8.50 -22.10
CA GLY A 526 -1.14 9.63 -21.29
C GLY A 526 -2.50 9.41 -20.63
N MET A 527 -3.16 8.28 -20.90
CA MET A 527 -4.48 7.87 -20.43
C MET A 527 -5.50 9.01 -20.47
N ARG A 528 -6.01 9.45 -19.31
CA ARG A 528 -6.94 10.58 -19.17
C ARG A 528 -6.37 11.76 -18.41
N ALA A 529 -5.05 11.90 -18.39
CA ALA A 529 -4.39 13.01 -17.68
C ALA A 529 -4.91 14.39 -18.14
N LYS A 530 -5.17 14.55 -19.45
CA LYS A 530 -5.69 15.80 -20.02
C LYS A 530 -7.14 16.07 -19.62
N GLU A 531 -7.99 15.06 -19.65
CA GLU A 531 -9.41 15.16 -19.28
C GLU A 531 -9.56 15.43 -17.80
N VAL A 532 -8.82 14.70 -16.95
CA VAL A 532 -8.78 14.95 -15.49
C VAL A 532 -8.28 16.37 -15.21
N THR A 533 -7.24 16.84 -15.89
CA THR A 533 -6.75 18.23 -15.77
C THR A 533 -7.85 19.23 -16.14
N ALA A 534 -8.53 19.01 -17.27
CA ALA A 534 -9.63 19.87 -17.70
C ALA A 534 -10.78 19.90 -16.68
N ASP A 535 -11.10 18.78 -16.04
CA ASP A 535 -12.14 18.70 -15.00
C ASP A 535 -11.75 19.51 -13.76
N VAL A 536 -10.49 19.42 -13.33
CA VAL A 536 -9.97 20.23 -12.20
C VAL A 536 -9.98 21.72 -12.55
N LEU A 537 -9.55 22.10 -13.75
CA LEU A 537 -9.56 23.49 -14.22
C LEU A 537 -10.98 24.07 -14.22
N ARG A 538 -11.98 23.29 -14.67
CA ARG A 538 -13.40 23.69 -14.61
C ARG A 538 -13.89 23.84 -13.17
N ALA A 539 -13.47 22.98 -12.26
CA ALA A 539 -13.82 23.08 -10.85
C ALA A 539 -13.17 24.29 -10.16
N ILE A 540 -11.93 24.65 -10.53
CA ILE A 540 -11.28 25.90 -10.09
C ILE A 540 -12.07 27.12 -10.60
N GLU A 541 -12.45 27.13 -11.88
CA GLU A 541 -13.22 28.23 -12.49
C GLU A 541 -14.61 28.39 -11.87
N ALA A 542 -15.31 27.27 -11.62
CA ALA A 542 -16.60 27.27 -10.94
C ALA A 542 -16.51 27.85 -9.52
N ASN A 543 -15.35 27.70 -8.87
CA ASN A 543 -15.03 28.32 -7.59
C ASN A 543 -16.05 27.99 -6.48
N THR A 544 -16.68 26.81 -6.53
CA THR A 544 -17.64 26.32 -5.52
C THR A 544 -16.93 25.57 -4.38
N SER A 545 -16.00 24.67 -4.72
CA SER A 545 -15.27 23.86 -3.74
C SER A 545 -14.20 24.66 -2.98
N ARG A 546 -13.94 24.28 -1.73
CA ARG A 546 -12.77 24.71 -0.94
C ARG A 546 -11.55 23.85 -1.22
N LEU A 547 -11.77 22.57 -1.51
CA LEU A 547 -10.74 21.60 -1.82
C LEU A 547 -11.12 20.84 -3.10
N ILE A 548 -10.18 20.72 -4.01
CA ILE A 548 -10.30 19.81 -5.16
C ILE A 548 -9.18 18.78 -5.03
N CYS A 549 -9.51 17.50 -4.97
CA CYS A 549 -8.56 16.41 -5.00
C CYS A 549 -8.64 15.73 -6.36
N CYS A 550 -7.50 15.47 -7.00
CA CYS A 550 -7.46 14.72 -8.24
C CYS A 550 -6.40 13.62 -8.25
N ASN A 551 -6.66 12.58 -9.04
CA ASN A 551 -5.72 11.49 -9.30
C ASN A 551 -5.25 11.51 -10.77
N ILE A 552 -3.95 11.42 -11.00
CA ILE A 552 -3.35 11.19 -12.32
C ILE A 552 -2.77 9.77 -12.36
N ALA A 553 -3.41 8.87 -13.11
CA ALA A 553 -3.15 7.42 -13.07
C ALA A 553 -2.01 6.93 -13.97
N ALA A 554 -1.71 7.68 -15.04
CA ALA A 554 -0.86 7.21 -16.14
C ALA A 554 0.49 6.62 -15.71
N PRO A 555 1.27 7.23 -14.80
CA PRO A 555 2.60 6.73 -14.50
C PRO A 555 2.61 5.33 -13.86
N ASP A 556 1.64 5.01 -13.00
CA ASP A 556 1.52 3.67 -12.40
C ASP A 556 1.02 2.63 -13.41
N MET A 557 -0.07 2.92 -14.12
CA MET A 557 -0.71 1.96 -15.02
C MET A 557 0.20 1.57 -16.18
N VAL A 558 0.99 2.52 -16.70
CA VAL A 558 2.00 2.24 -17.73
C VAL A 558 3.30 1.74 -17.11
N GLY A 559 3.65 2.17 -15.89
CA GLY A 559 4.80 1.65 -15.12
C GLY A 559 4.73 0.14 -14.89
N HIS A 560 3.53 -0.41 -14.64
CA HIS A 560 3.29 -1.85 -14.58
C HIS A 560 3.64 -2.64 -15.86
N LEU A 561 3.91 -1.95 -16.98
CA LEU A 561 4.29 -2.55 -18.26
C LEU A 561 5.81 -2.47 -18.52
N LEU A 562 6.58 -1.91 -17.59
CA LEU A 562 8.04 -1.91 -17.62
C LEU A 562 8.62 -3.32 -17.37
N PRO A 563 9.80 -3.63 -17.93
CA PRO A 563 10.62 -2.79 -18.81
C PRO A 563 10.16 -2.79 -20.28
N SER A 564 9.11 -3.55 -20.62
CA SER A 564 8.73 -3.82 -22.02
C SER A 564 8.14 -2.62 -22.76
N ARG A 565 7.57 -1.66 -22.02
CA ARG A 565 6.89 -0.45 -22.55
C ARG A 565 7.58 0.84 -22.11
N TYR A 566 8.91 0.86 -22.23
CA TYR A 566 9.73 1.97 -21.75
C TYR A 566 9.47 3.31 -22.47
N GLU A 567 9.26 3.30 -23.79
CA GLU A 567 8.94 4.53 -24.54
C GLU A 567 7.58 5.10 -24.14
N GLU A 568 6.58 4.23 -24.00
CA GLU A 568 5.24 4.59 -23.52
C GLU A 568 5.29 5.09 -22.06
N ALA A 569 6.13 4.50 -21.20
CA ALA A 569 6.33 4.99 -19.83
C ALA A 569 6.89 6.43 -19.81
N LYS A 570 7.84 6.77 -20.70
CA LYS A 570 8.30 8.16 -20.85
C LYS A 570 7.16 9.10 -21.27
N GLU A 571 6.28 8.67 -22.18
CA GLU A 571 5.09 9.45 -22.56
C GLU A 571 4.09 9.63 -21.40
N ALA A 572 3.84 8.58 -20.62
CA ALA A 572 3.00 8.62 -19.43
C ALA A 572 3.54 9.63 -18.38
N TYR A 573 4.85 9.61 -18.13
CA TYR A 573 5.51 10.55 -17.22
C TYR A 573 5.40 12.00 -17.73
N ARG A 574 5.59 12.24 -19.03
CA ARG A 574 5.41 13.58 -19.63
C ARG A 574 3.97 14.06 -19.51
N ALA A 575 2.99 13.20 -19.77
CA ALA A 575 1.58 13.57 -19.63
C ALA A 575 1.21 13.98 -18.20
N ALA A 576 1.76 13.29 -17.19
CA ALA A 576 1.62 13.70 -15.80
C ALA A 576 2.33 15.03 -15.51
N ALA A 577 3.55 15.22 -16.03
CA ALA A 577 4.29 16.47 -15.86
C ALA A 577 3.56 17.68 -16.46
N ASP A 578 2.99 17.54 -17.67
CA ASP A 578 2.19 18.57 -18.34
C ASP A 578 0.96 18.94 -17.51
N ALA A 579 0.20 17.94 -17.07
CA ALA A 579 -0.95 18.11 -16.19
C ALA A 579 -0.58 18.90 -14.92
N LEU A 580 0.49 18.50 -14.22
CA LEU A 580 0.93 19.17 -13.00
C LEU A 580 1.33 20.64 -13.22
N ALA A 581 1.96 20.95 -14.35
CA ALA A 581 2.31 22.34 -14.70
C ALA A 581 1.07 23.18 -15.01
N GLU A 582 0.11 22.64 -15.76
CA GLU A 582 -1.18 23.29 -16.04
C GLU A 582 -1.97 23.56 -14.75
N LEU A 583 -2.02 22.57 -13.83
CA LEU A 583 -2.65 22.72 -12.52
C LEU A 583 -1.96 23.80 -11.68
N ALA A 584 -0.63 23.86 -11.70
CA ALA A 584 0.13 24.89 -10.96
C ALA A 584 -0.17 26.29 -11.51
N GLU A 585 -0.21 26.47 -12.82
CA GLU A 585 -0.55 27.75 -13.45
C GLU A 585 -1.98 28.18 -13.12
N ALA A 586 -2.94 27.26 -13.22
CA ALA A 586 -4.35 27.52 -12.89
C ALA A 586 -4.54 27.89 -11.41
N ALA A 587 -3.94 27.13 -10.50
CA ALA A 587 -4.01 27.41 -9.06
C ALA A 587 -3.40 28.78 -8.72
N GLN A 588 -2.25 29.12 -9.31
CA GLN A 588 -1.63 30.43 -9.11
C GLN A 588 -2.51 31.57 -9.62
N LYS A 589 -3.09 31.46 -10.83
CA LYS A 589 -4.01 32.46 -11.40
C LYS A 589 -5.26 32.65 -10.53
N ALA A 590 -5.78 31.56 -9.96
CA ALA A 590 -6.94 31.58 -9.08
C ALA A 590 -6.59 32.05 -7.64
N ASN A 591 -5.32 32.25 -7.32
CA ASN A 591 -4.83 32.54 -5.97
C ASN A 591 -5.14 31.39 -4.97
N TRP A 592 -5.01 30.15 -5.42
CA TRP A 592 -5.19 28.92 -4.63
C TRP A 592 -3.83 28.31 -4.27
N HIS A 593 -3.83 27.46 -3.25
CA HIS A 593 -2.72 26.56 -2.96
C HIS A 593 -2.78 25.32 -3.86
N LEU A 594 -1.64 24.76 -4.22
CA LEU A 594 -1.54 23.43 -4.85
C LEU A 594 -0.54 22.58 -4.07
N VAL A 595 -0.97 21.38 -3.71
CA VAL A 595 -0.14 20.30 -3.15
C VAL A 595 -0.05 19.21 -4.21
N ILE A 596 1.16 18.96 -4.71
CA ILE A 596 1.45 17.83 -5.61
C ILE A 596 2.12 16.75 -4.79
N THR A 597 1.64 15.52 -4.82
CA THR A 597 2.27 14.36 -4.19
C THR A 597 2.08 13.12 -5.06
N ALA A 598 2.68 12.01 -4.65
CA ALA A 598 2.33 10.69 -5.12
C ALA A 598 1.91 9.80 -3.94
N ASP A 599 1.33 8.65 -4.25
CA ASP A 599 0.88 7.63 -3.31
C ASP A 599 1.97 6.57 -3.03
N HIS A 600 2.82 6.26 -4.02
CA HIS A 600 3.97 5.35 -3.97
C HIS A 600 4.88 5.52 -5.21
N GLY A 601 5.97 4.75 -5.28
CA GLY A 601 6.83 4.63 -6.46
C GLY A 601 6.47 3.46 -7.37
N ASN A 602 6.85 3.53 -8.65
CA ASN A 602 6.69 2.49 -9.68
C ASN A 602 7.61 2.83 -10.87
N ILE A 603 7.25 3.86 -11.63
CA ILE A 603 7.79 4.13 -12.97
C ILE A 603 9.30 4.44 -12.98
N GLU A 604 9.86 4.80 -11.82
CA GLU A 604 11.28 5.14 -11.67
C GLU A 604 12.22 3.93 -11.61
N ASP A 605 11.70 2.73 -11.36
CA ASP A 605 12.51 1.57 -11.00
C ASP A 605 12.78 0.58 -12.15
N ASP A 606 12.17 0.80 -13.32
CA ASP A 606 12.26 -0.07 -14.52
C ASP A 606 11.85 -1.53 -14.25
N THR A 607 10.85 -1.72 -13.39
CA THR A 607 10.20 -3.00 -13.14
C THR A 607 8.70 -2.85 -13.23
N SER A 608 7.97 -3.96 -13.41
CA SER A 608 6.51 -3.96 -13.41
C SER A 608 5.89 -3.83 -12.01
N ALA A 609 6.69 -3.80 -10.94
CA ALA A 609 6.22 -3.74 -9.57
C ALA A 609 6.33 -2.32 -9.00
N HIS A 610 5.56 -2.04 -7.93
CA HIS A 610 5.80 -0.85 -7.13
C HIS A 610 7.15 -0.93 -6.43
N SER A 611 7.66 0.22 -5.98
CA SER A 611 8.95 0.30 -5.31
C SER A 611 8.82 0.72 -3.85
N VAL A 612 9.93 0.61 -3.12
CA VAL A 612 10.08 1.18 -1.76
C VAL A 612 10.67 2.60 -1.78
N ASN A 613 10.79 3.21 -2.97
CA ASN A 613 11.38 4.52 -3.12
C ASN A 613 10.49 5.63 -2.54
N ASP A 614 11.12 6.74 -2.17
CA ASP A 614 10.39 7.95 -1.77
C ASP A 614 9.67 8.58 -2.97
N VAL A 615 8.65 9.36 -2.66
CA VAL A 615 7.97 10.26 -3.61
C VAL A 615 8.30 11.72 -3.30
N LEU A 616 7.89 12.65 -4.15
CA LEU A 616 8.10 14.09 -3.90
C LEU A 616 6.78 14.81 -3.64
N THR A 617 6.66 15.44 -2.46
CA THR A 617 5.58 16.37 -2.16
C THR A 617 6.02 17.80 -2.44
N THR A 618 5.34 18.50 -3.34
CA THR A 618 5.61 19.89 -3.72
C THR A 618 4.47 20.81 -3.33
N ILE A 619 4.80 21.90 -2.62
CA ILE A 619 3.83 22.91 -2.18
C ILE A 619 3.99 24.18 -3.00
N VAL A 620 2.98 24.50 -3.81
CA VAL A 620 2.88 25.76 -4.56
C VAL A 620 1.95 26.70 -3.81
N GLN A 621 2.47 27.86 -3.40
CA GLN A 621 1.68 28.88 -2.71
C GLN A 621 1.23 29.99 -3.68
N PRO A 622 0.08 30.62 -3.41
CA PRO A 622 -0.40 31.74 -4.20
C PRO A 622 0.60 32.92 -4.18
N GLY A 623 0.65 33.66 -5.28
CA GLY A 623 1.48 34.85 -5.43
C GLY A 623 2.99 34.56 -5.45
N ASN A 624 3.40 33.34 -5.82
CA ASN A 624 4.81 32.90 -5.84
C ASN A 624 5.51 33.02 -4.49
N ALA A 625 4.74 32.91 -3.39
CA ALA A 625 5.33 32.90 -2.05
C ALA A 625 6.14 31.61 -1.84
N LYS A 626 7.37 31.73 -1.32
CA LYS A 626 8.15 30.55 -0.94
C LYS A 626 7.65 29.99 0.39
N ALA A 627 7.13 28.77 0.36
CA ALA A 627 6.81 28.03 1.58
C ALA A 627 8.09 27.75 2.40
N ARG A 628 7.98 27.77 3.73
CA ARG A 628 9.05 27.40 4.64
C ARG A 628 8.72 26.06 5.27
N PRO A 629 9.64 25.08 5.28
CA PRO A 629 9.38 23.80 5.91
C PRO A 629 9.23 23.95 7.44
N ALA A 630 8.33 23.18 8.04
CA ALA A 630 8.14 23.10 9.50
C ALA A 630 8.74 21.84 10.13
N LEU A 631 9.23 20.90 9.32
CA LEU A 631 9.81 19.65 9.78
C LEU A 631 11.20 19.86 10.38
N ALA A 632 11.60 18.95 11.29
CA ALA A 632 12.96 18.92 11.84
C ALA A 632 13.93 18.15 10.94
N VAL A 633 13.43 17.05 10.36
CA VAL A 633 14.07 16.24 9.34
C VAL A 633 13.41 16.56 8.01
N PHE A 634 14.17 16.70 6.93
CA PHE A 634 13.65 17.05 5.60
C PHE A 634 13.05 15.83 4.88
N GLN A 635 12.18 15.11 5.59
CA GLN A 635 11.49 13.91 5.12
C GLN A 635 10.05 13.98 5.63
N ALA A 636 9.11 13.98 4.69
CA ALA A 636 7.69 13.93 4.96
C ALA A 636 7.19 12.47 5.00
N ARG A 637 5.99 12.28 5.51
CA ARG A 637 5.24 11.02 5.43
C ARG A 637 3.89 11.30 4.80
N LEU A 638 3.26 10.32 4.18
CA LEU A 638 1.99 10.54 3.47
C LEU A 638 0.86 11.08 4.38
N PHE A 639 0.82 10.68 5.66
CA PHE A 639 -0.15 11.22 6.62
C PHE A 639 0.19 12.63 7.13
N ASP A 640 1.27 13.26 6.66
CA ASP A 640 1.56 14.69 6.85
C ASP A 640 0.81 15.58 5.83
N ILE A 641 0.26 14.99 4.76
CA ILE A 641 -0.42 15.72 3.69
C ILE A 641 -1.76 16.30 4.14
N ALA A 642 -2.61 15.51 4.81
CA ALA A 642 -3.89 16.01 5.32
C ALA A 642 -3.73 17.19 6.32
N PRO A 643 -2.87 17.13 7.35
CA PRO A 643 -2.58 18.28 8.21
C PRO A 643 -2.06 19.50 7.45
N THR A 644 -1.26 19.28 6.40
CA THR A 644 -0.77 20.36 5.54
C THR A 644 -1.90 21.03 4.77
N LEU A 645 -2.80 20.26 4.18
CA LEU A 645 -3.97 20.79 3.47
C LEU A 645 -4.86 21.60 4.41
N LEU A 646 -5.13 21.09 5.61
CA LEU A 646 -5.93 21.79 6.60
C LEU A 646 -5.29 23.13 6.99
N ASP A 647 -3.97 23.17 7.26
CA ASP A 647 -3.26 24.41 7.59
C ASP A 647 -3.30 25.42 6.43
N LEU A 648 -3.10 24.97 5.19
CA LEU A 648 -3.20 25.81 3.99
C LEU A 648 -4.62 26.36 3.76
N LEU A 649 -5.65 25.61 4.17
CA LEU A 649 -7.05 26.04 4.17
C LEU A 649 -7.43 26.92 5.39
N GLY A 650 -6.46 27.20 6.26
CA GLY A 650 -6.62 28.01 7.47
C GLY A 650 -7.27 27.28 8.64
N ALA A 651 -7.39 25.95 8.57
CA ALA A 651 -8.01 25.09 9.56
C ALA A 651 -6.97 24.27 10.35
N SER A 652 -7.44 23.48 11.30
CA SER A 652 -6.62 22.53 12.04
C SER A 652 -7.40 21.24 12.28
N PRO A 653 -6.72 20.08 12.39
CA PRO A 653 -7.39 18.84 12.78
C PRO A 653 -8.12 19.02 14.12
N PRO A 654 -9.26 18.33 14.34
CA PRO A 654 -9.93 18.35 15.63
C PRO A 654 -9.03 17.73 16.71
N SER A 655 -9.28 18.09 17.97
CA SER A 655 -8.51 17.52 19.08
C SER A 655 -8.71 16.00 19.13
N ARG A 656 -7.60 15.25 19.20
CA ARG A 656 -7.61 13.78 19.33
C ARG A 656 -8.62 13.31 20.38
N ASP A 657 -9.45 12.34 20.01
CA ASP A 657 -10.32 11.65 20.96
C ASP A 657 -9.44 10.88 21.96
N GLN A 658 -9.52 11.26 23.24
CA GLN A 658 -8.74 10.64 24.32
C GLN A 658 -9.14 9.18 24.60
N ARG A 659 -10.17 8.66 23.93
CA ARG A 659 -10.67 7.29 24.11
C ARG A 659 -9.90 6.23 23.32
N ASN A 660 -9.15 6.61 22.28
CA ASN A 660 -8.24 5.69 21.60
C ASN A 660 -6.87 5.72 22.29
N PRO A 661 -6.19 4.57 22.45
CA PRO A 661 -4.82 4.57 22.96
C PRO A 661 -3.98 5.50 22.08
N PRO A 662 -3.23 6.46 22.65
CA PRO A 662 -2.49 7.42 21.85
C PRO A 662 -1.45 6.67 21.01
N LEU A 663 -1.53 6.77 19.68
CA LEU A 663 -0.39 6.38 18.85
C LEU A 663 0.81 7.21 19.30
N ALA A 664 1.99 6.59 19.26
CA ALA A 664 3.25 7.27 19.54
C ALA A 664 3.33 8.60 18.74
N ASP A 665 3.93 9.64 19.32
CA ASP A 665 3.94 11.00 18.74
C ASP A 665 4.52 11.06 17.31
N HIS A 666 5.34 10.07 16.93
CA HIS A 666 5.91 9.96 15.59
C HIS A 666 4.95 9.32 14.56
N PHE A 667 3.75 8.89 14.95
CA PHE A 667 2.68 8.48 14.03
C PHE A 667 1.58 9.53 13.88
N VAL A 668 1.77 10.72 14.48
CA VAL A 668 0.89 11.88 14.27
C VAL A 668 1.40 12.70 13.10
N GLY A 669 0.50 13.02 12.17
CA GLY A 669 0.77 13.88 11.04
C GLY A 669 1.00 15.34 11.47
N ARG A 670 1.89 16.03 10.75
CA ARG A 670 2.24 17.43 11.02
C ARG A 670 2.24 18.23 9.73
N PRO A 671 1.79 19.50 9.75
CA PRO A 671 1.90 20.35 8.57
C PRO A 671 3.35 20.45 8.09
N LEU A 672 3.55 20.33 6.79
CA LEU A 672 4.87 20.42 6.14
C LEU A 672 5.39 21.85 6.11
N VAL A 673 4.49 22.83 6.18
CA VAL A 673 4.82 24.25 6.09
C VAL A 673 4.67 24.95 7.44
N ALA A 674 5.55 25.90 7.71
CA ALA A 674 5.44 26.75 8.89
C ALA A 674 4.30 27.76 8.69
N PRO A 675 3.48 28.03 9.73
CA PRO A 675 2.45 29.05 9.64
C PRO A 675 3.09 30.42 9.35
N LYS A 676 2.43 31.21 8.50
CA LYS A 676 2.85 32.58 8.19
C LYS A 676 2.83 33.47 9.42
#